data_AF-A0A6J2V6K0-F1
#
_entry.id   AF-A0A6J2V6K0-F1
#
_cell.length_a   1.000
_cell.length_b   1.000
_cell.length_c   1.000
_cell.angle_alpha   90.00
_cell.angle_beta   90.00
_cell.angle_gamma   90.00
#
_symmetry.space_group_name_H-M   'P 1'
#
loop_
_entity.id
_entity.type
_entity.pdbx_description
1 polymer ?
#
loop_
_entity_poly.entity_id
_entity_poly.type
_entity_poly.pdbx_seq_one_letter_code
_entity_poly.pdbx_strand_id
1 'polypeptide(L)'
;MFAVHLLSFYFSKLQEDQVKKVDRFLYAMRLSDDQLKDISARFRMEMEKGLSRESNATAAVKMLPTHVRSIPEGSEKGEFLALDLGGSKFKVLRVDVSADGKKKVHMESETYPIPGEILNGRGADLFNHVAMSLKAFMEKHKISERKTPLGFTFSFPCAQSKIDEGVLLSWSKHYKARGVVGVNVVQSLRQAISDVEDVDVDVLALVNDTVGAMMTCGYDDQQCEVGVIIGTGTNACYMEEMRHIDLVEGDEGRMCINTEWGAFGDDGALDDFITDFDREIDAASINPGKQLFEKMVSGMYLGELVRLILLKMAKKGLLFQGRITNALRTQGKFLTKHVCLIEEYKDGLKNTRQILRDLGLHPTADDCIAVQHVCTIVSFRSANLCAAALAAILNRIRENKKLKSLRTTVGVDGTVYRTHPQYAKRLHKVVRRLVPDCYVRFVLSESGSGKGAAMVTAVAQRRASQRKEIDDTLASFRLSLEQLQKVRDKMKVELERGLRKDSHGSASVKMLPTYVYRTPDGTESGNYLALDLGGTNFRVLLVKIRSGLRKSVRMYNKIYAIPLEIMQGTGEELFDHIVQCISDFLDYMGMKNTCFPLGFTFSFPCRQTGIDKGSLVNWTKGFKATDCVGHDVVDMLREAIKRRNDFDLDIVAVVNDTVGTMMTCAYEDPNCEIGLIAGTGSNVCYMEEMCNIETVEGDEGQMCVNTEWGGFGGNDNIEDIRTKYDHEVDTGSLNVGQQRFEKMTSGMYLGEIVRQILIDLTKRGLLFRGRITEPLKTRGIFETKFLSQIESDRLALLQVRAILQHLGLDSTCDDSIIVKEVCGAVSRRAAQLCGAGMAAVVDKIRENRRLDHLHITVGVDGTLYKLHPHFSGILKETVKELAPDCTVDFVLSEDGSGKGAALITAVARSSQNKT
;
A
#
# COMPACT_ATOMS: atom_id res chain seq x y z
N MET A 1 -37.58 -54.30 -57.18
CA MET A 1 -37.03 -53.80 -55.90
C MET A 1 -36.28 -52.46 -56.05
N PHE A 2 -35.44 -52.25 -57.07
CA PHE A 2 -34.74 -50.96 -57.30
C PHE A 2 -35.68 -49.76 -57.57
N ALA A 3 -36.76 -49.94 -58.34
CA ALA A 3 -37.73 -48.88 -58.61
C ALA A 3 -38.50 -48.42 -57.36
N VAL A 4 -38.73 -49.31 -56.40
CA VAL A 4 -39.45 -49.02 -55.13
C VAL A 4 -38.54 -48.26 -54.15
N HIS A 5 -37.23 -48.54 -54.14
CA HIS A 5 -36.25 -47.75 -53.38
C HIS A 5 -36.01 -46.37 -54.00
N LEU A 6 -36.01 -46.24 -55.33
CA LEU A 6 -35.91 -44.95 -56.02
C LEU A 6 -37.17 -44.11 -55.82
N LEU A 7 -38.37 -44.71 -55.88
CA LEU A 7 -39.64 -44.04 -55.56
C LEU A 7 -39.73 -43.68 -54.07
N SER A 8 -39.31 -44.55 -53.14
CA SER A 8 -39.25 -44.23 -51.70
C SER A 8 -38.26 -43.10 -51.40
N PHE A 9 -37.10 -43.07 -52.07
CA PHE A 9 -36.12 -41.99 -51.96
C PHE A 9 -36.61 -40.67 -52.60
N TYR A 10 -37.39 -40.75 -53.69
CA TYR A 10 -38.05 -39.59 -54.30
C TYR A 10 -39.21 -39.06 -53.44
N PHE A 11 -40.03 -39.95 -52.86
CA PHE A 11 -41.14 -39.59 -51.98
C PHE A 11 -40.67 -39.08 -50.62
N SER A 12 -39.56 -39.58 -50.07
CA SER A 12 -38.94 -38.99 -48.86
C SER A 12 -38.34 -37.60 -49.11
N LYS A 13 -37.99 -37.27 -50.36
CA LYS A 13 -37.56 -35.93 -50.78
C LYS A 13 -38.74 -34.96 -50.98
N LEU A 14 -39.96 -35.48 -51.18
CA LEU A 14 -41.18 -34.72 -51.47
C LEU A 14 -41.92 -34.20 -50.23
N GLN A 15 -41.54 -34.60 -49.02
CA GLN A 15 -42.02 -34.00 -47.75
C GLN A 15 -40.88 -33.86 -46.72
N GLU A 16 -39.77 -33.25 -47.12
CA GLU A 16 -38.77 -32.83 -46.14
C GLU A 16 -39.30 -31.63 -45.35
N ASP A 17 -39.56 -31.85 -44.06
CA ASP A 17 -39.94 -30.86 -43.05
C ASP A 17 -39.03 -29.60 -43.14
N GLN A 18 -39.63 -28.41 -43.19
CA GLN A 18 -38.91 -27.15 -43.34
C GLN A 18 -37.88 -26.95 -42.21
N VAL A 19 -38.19 -27.44 -41.00
CA VAL A 19 -37.28 -27.42 -39.85
C VAL A 19 -35.99 -28.18 -40.16
N LYS A 20 -36.08 -29.38 -40.76
CA LYS A 20 -34.91 -30.19 -41.15
C LYS A 20 -34.07 -29.54 -42.24
N LYS A 21 -34.71 -28.82 -43.17
CA LYS A 21 -34.01 -28.05 -44.21
C LYS A 21 -33.20 -26.91 -43.61
N VAL A 22 -33.80 -26.16 -42.68
CA VAL A 22 -33.11 -25.09 -41.96
C VAL A 22 -31.98 -25.67 -41.11
N ASP A 23 -32.19 -26.80 -40.44
CA ASP A 23 -31.16 -27.50 -39.64
C ASP A 23 -29.95 -27.89 -40.47
N ARG A 24 -30.16 -28.43 -41.67
CA ARG A 24 -29.08 -28.77 -42.59
C ARG A 24 -28.36 -27.52 -43.09
N PHE A 25 -29.10 -26.45 -43.37
CA PHE A 25 -28.54 -25.18 -43.84
C PHE A 25 -27.69 -24.48 -42.79
N LEU A 26 -28.09 -24.56 -41.52
CA LEU A 26 -27.44 -23.92 -40.38
C LEU A 26 -26.71 -24.93 -39.47
N TYR A 27 -26.27 -26.07 -40.01
CA TYR A 27 -25.63 -27.13 -39.24
C TYR A 27 -24.44 -26.60 -38.42
N ALA A 28 -23.60 -25.74 -39.00
CA ALA A 28 -22.45 -25.13 -38.33
C ALA A 28 -22.82 -24.22 -37.14
N MET A 29 -24.05 -23.73 -37.07
CA MET A 29 -24.54 -22.91 -35.94
C MET A 29 -25.11 -23.76 -34.79
N ARG A 30 -25.27 -25.08 -34.99
CA ARG A 30 -25.83 -26.01 -34.00
C ARG A 30 -24.70 -26.70 -33.24
N LEU A 31 -24.27 -26.06 -32.16
CA LEU A 31 -23.17 -26.54 -31.33
C LEU A 31 -23.57 -27.73 -30.45
N SER A 32 -22.79 -28.80 -30.49
CA SER A 32 -22.89 -29.96 -29.59
C SER A 32 -22.25 -29.69 -28.23
N ASP A 33 -22.56 -30.52 -27.22
CA ASP A 33 -21.98 -30.37 -25.89
C ASP A 33 -20.46 -30.51 -25.88
N ASP A 34 -19.88 -31.37 -26.72
CA ASP A 34 -18.44 -31.54 -26.81
C ASP A 34 -17.76 -30.30 -27.41
N GLN A 35 -18.37 -29.69 -28.42
CA GLN A 35 -17.91 -28.40 -28.95
C GLN A 35 -18.02 -27.28 -27.90
N LEU A 36 -19.09 -27.26 -27.10
CA LEU A 36 -19.23 -26.27 -26.03
C LEU A 36 -18.21 -26.46 -24.91
N LYS A 37 -17.85 -27.71 -24.59
CA LYS A 37 -16.75 -28.01 -23.65
C LYS A 37 -15.40 -27.57 -24.21
N ASP A 38 -15.14 -27.79 -25.51
CA ASP A 38 -13.93 -27.30 -26.18
C ASP A 38 -13.85 -25.77 -26.11
N ILE A 39 -14.92 -25.06 -26.50
CA ILE A 39 -14.99 -23.58 -26.40
C ILE A 39 -14.75 -23.11 -24.96
N SER A 40 -15.32 -23.81 -23.96
CA SER A 40 -15.11 -23.52 -22.54
C SER A 40 -13.64 -23.69 -22.13
N ALA A 41 -12.98 -24.77 -22.59
CA ALA A 41 -11.56 -25.00 -22.33
C ALA A 41 -10.68 -23.93 -23.01
N ARG A 42 -10.97 -23.56 -24.26
CA ARG A 42 -10.27 -22.46 -24.96
C ARG A 42 -10.42 -21.13 -24.23
N PHE A 43 -11.62 -20.80 -23.76
CA PHE A 43 -11.85 -19.57 -22.99
C PHE A 43 -11.07 -19.57 -21.67
N ARG A 44 -11.00 -20.71 -20.97
CA ARG A 44 -10.19 -20.85 -19.76
C ARG A 44 -8.71 -20.58 -20.02
N MET A 45 -8.14 -21.09 -21.11
CA MET A 45 -6.75 -20.81 -21.47
C MET A 45 -6.52 -19.32 -21.74
N GLU A 46 -7.46 -18.65 -22.41
CA GLU A 46 -7.38 -17.20 -22.63
C GLU A 46 -7.51 -16.39 -21.32
N MET A 47 -8.30 -16.87 -20.34
CA MET A 47 -8.34 -16.26 -19.00
C MET A 47 -6.98 -16.34 -18.30
N GLU A 48 -6.33 -17.51 -18.33
CA GLU A 48 -5.00 -17.72 -17.74
C GLU A 48 -3.93 -16.85 -18.44
N LYS A 49 -3.99 -16.78 -19.78
CA LYS A 49 -3.13 -15.94 -20.61
C LYS A 49 -3.31 -14.44 -20.30
N GLY A 50 -4.54 -14.01 -20.06
CA GLY A 50 -4.87 -12.61 -19.71
C GLY A 50 -4.44 -12.21 -18.30
N LEU A 51 -4.42 -13.13 -17.35
CA LEU A 51 -4.01 -12.84 -15.96
C LEU A 51 -2.48 -12.82 -15.77
N SER A 52 -1.73 -13.53 -16.62
CA SER A 52 -0.28 -13.62 -16.52
C SER A 52 0.44 -12.37 -17.06
N ARG A 53 1.45 -11.90 -16.31
CA ARG A 53 2.28 -10.76 -16.73
C ARG A 53 3.08 -11.05 -18.00
N GLU A 54 3.43 -12.31 -18.25
CA GLU A 54 4.25 -12.71 -19.40
C GLU A 54 3.45 -12.70 -20.71
N SER A 55 2.16 -13.04 -20.66
CA SER A 55 1.34 -13.23 -21.87
C SER A 55 0.23 -12.20 -22.07
N ASN A 56 -0.11 -11.38 -21.06
CA ASN A 56 -1.24 -10.43 -21.11
C ASN A 56 -1.21 -9.50 -22.33
N ALA A 57 -0.01 -9.04 -22.74
CA ALA A 57 0.16 -8.13 -23.87
C ALA A 57 -0.44 -8.68 -25.19
N THR A 58 -0.46 -10.00 -25.37
CA THR A 58 -0.97 -10.68 -26.57
C THR A 58 -2.30 -11.40 -26.35
N ALA A 59 -2.85 -11.37 -25.13
CA ALA A 59 -4.12 -12.01 -24.81
C ALA A 59 -5.29 -11.31 -25.51
N ALA A 60 -6.21 -12.08 -26.08
CA ALA A 60 -7.45 -11.53 -26.65
C ALA A 60 -8.42 -11.15 -25.52
N VAL A 61 -8.57 -12.04 -24.53
CA VAL A 61 -9.33 -11.79 -23.30
C VAL A 61 -8.43 -11.04 -22.30
N LYS A 62 -8.76 -9.78 -22.02
CA LYS A 62 -7.82 -8.85 -21.35
C LYS A 62 -7.70 -9.03 -19.84
N MET A 63 -8.71 -9.61 -19.18
CA MET A 63 -8.70 -9.90 -17.74
C MET A 63 -8.30 -8.67 -16.89
N LEU A 64 -8.98 -7.55 -17.13
CA LEU A 64 -8.65 -6.24 -16.58
C LEU A 64 -8.94 -6.17 -15.07
N PRO A 65 -7.94 -5.78 -14.24
CA PRO A 65 -8.15 -5.49 -12.82
C PRO A 65 -9.08 -4.29 -12.63
N THR A 66 -10.10 -4.44 -11.78
CA THR A 66 -11.10 -3.38 -11.52
C THR A 66 -10.84 -2.57 -10.25
N HIS A 67 -9.88 -3.00 -9.42
CA HIS A 67 -9.63 -2.48 -8.07
C HIS A 67 -10.79 -2.63 -7.07
N VAL A 68 -11.82 -3.40 -7.43
CA VAL A 68 -12.91 -3.73 -6.51
C VAL A 68 -12.61 -5.06 -5.81
N ARG A 69 -12.32 -5.01 -4.50
CA ARG A 69 -11.79 -6.17 -3.74
C ARG A 69 -12.84 -7.01 -3.00
N SER A 70 -14.06 -6.50 -2.84
CA SER A 70 -15.16 -7.25 -2.21
C SER A 70 -16.51 -6.81 -2.74
N ILE A 71 -17.51 -7.67 -2.56
CA ILE A 71 -18.92 -7.32 -2.73
C ILE A 71 -19.41 -6.47 -1.55
N PRO A 72 -20.56 -5.78 -1.66
CA PRO A 72 -21.09 -4.96 -0.58
C PRO A 72 -21.39 -5.81 0.67
N GLU A 73 -20.97 -5.34 1.83
CA GLU A 73 -21.06 -6.10 3.11
C GLU A 73 -22.22 -5.63 3.99
N GLY A 74 -22.96 -4.59 3.56
CA GLY A 74 -24.04 -3.96 4.33
C GLY A 74 -23.57 -2.87 5.29
N SER A 75 -22.29 -2.50 5.24
CA SER A 75 -21.72 -1.37 5.97
C SER A 75 -21.75 -0.06 5.17
N GLU A 76 -22.17 -0.13 3.91
CA GLU A 76 -22.34 1.00 3.01
C GLU A 76 -23.52 1.87 3.48
N LYS A 77 -23.32 3.19 3.54
CA LYS A 77 -24.34 4.16 3.94
C LYS A 77 -24.02 5.51 3.31
N GLY A 78 -25.05 6.31 3.04
CA GLY A 78 -24.91 7.64 2.46
C GLY A 78 -25.74 7.84 1.21
N GLU A 79 -25.62 9.02 0.63
CA GLU A 79 -26.24 9.43 -0.63
C GLU A 79 -25.18 9.51 -1.72
N PHE A 80 -25.46 8.91 -2.87
CA PHE A 80 -24.52 8.76 -3.97
C PHE A 80 -25.18 9.08 -5.30
N LEU A 81 -24.44 9.77 -6.17
CA LEU A 81 -24.79 9.88 -7.58
C LEU A 81 -24.16 8.73 -8.36
N ALA A 82 -24.85 8.26 -9.40
CA ALA A 82 -24.31 7.28 -10.33
C ALA A 82 -24.60 7.66 -11.78
N LEU A 83 -23.59 7.56 -12.64
CA LEU A 83 -23.72 7.67 -14.09
C LEU A 83 -23.68 6.27 -14.71
N ASP A 84 -24.52 6.02 -15.72
CA ASP A 84 -24.54 4.76 -16.47
C ASP A 84 -24.46 5.03 -17.98
N LEU A 85 -23.24 4.94 -18.53
CA LEU A 85 -22.91 5.25 -19.92
C LEU A 85 -22.33 4.04 -20.65
N GLY A 86 -22.84 3.80 -21.88
CA GLY A 86 -22.34 2.76 -22.79
C GLY A 86 -23.30 1.60 -23.03
N GLY A 87 -24.44 1.58 -22.32
CA GLY A 87 -25.57 0.70 -22.60
C GLY A 87 -26.47 1.20 -23.75
N SER A 88 -27.72 0.72 -23.80
CA SER A 88 -28.71 1.19 -24.80
C SER A 88 -29.24 2.60 -24.52
N LYS A 89 -29.09 3.09 -23.29
CA LYS A 89 -29.59 4.36 -22.78
C LYS A 89 -28.55 4.92 -21.80
N PHE A 90 -28.31 6.23 -21.82
CA PHE A 90 -27.52 6.90 -20.79
C PHE A 90 -28.44 7.30 -19.63
N LYS A 91 -28.03 7.01 -18.40
CA LYS A 91 -28.81 7.32 -17.19
C LYS A 91 -27.98 8.05 -16.15
N VAL A 92 -28.66 8.89 -15.38
CA VAL A 92 -28.17 9.49 -14.14
C VAL A 92 -29.07 8.99 -13.01
N LEU A 93 -28.47 8.58 -11.89
CA LEU A 93 -29.19 8.05 -10.74
C LEU A 93 -28.74 8.74 -9.46
N ARG A 94 -29.69 8.88 -8.52
CA ARG A 94 -29.44 9.11 -7.10
C ARG A 94 -29.72 7.82 -6.35
N VAL A 95 -28.81 7.43 -5.47
CA VAL A 95 -28.90 6.20 -4.68
C VAL A 95 -28.68 6.54 -3.21
N ASP A 96 -29.73 6.42 -2.42
CA ASP A 96 -29.69 6.66 -0.97
C ASP A 96 -29.67 5.30 -0.24
N VAL A 97 -28.60 5.06 0.51
CA VAL A 97 -28.39 3.81 1.26
C VAL A 97 -28.62 4.07 2.75
N SER A 98 -29.66 3.46 3.32
CA SER A 98 -30.08 3.74 4.69
C SER A 98 -29.06 3.27 5.73
N ALA A 99 -28.81 4.10 6.74
CA ALA A 99 -27.91 3.78 7.85
C ALA A 99 -28.53 2.86 8.93
N ASP A 100 -29.82 2.51 8.81
CA ASP A 100 -30.62 1.86 9.86
C ASP A 100 -30.49 0.32 9.90
N GLY A 101 -29.51 -0.24 9.17
CA GLY A 101 -29.24 -1.69 9.15
C GLY A 101 -30.31 -2.54 8.45
N LYS A 102 -31.39 -1.94 7.94
CA LYS A 102 -32.49 -2.64 7.23
C LYS A 102 -32.22 -2.87 5.74
N LYS A 103 -31.02 -2.54 5.26
CA LYS A 103 -30.59 -2.62 3.86
C LYS A 103 -31.54 -1.93 2.87
N LYS A 104 -32.28 -0.89 3.27
CA LYS A 104 -33.18 -0.19 2.34
C LYS A 104 -32.37 0.74 1.44
N VAL A 105 -32.55 0.60 0.14
CA VAL A 105 -31.97 1.48 -0.88
C VAL A 105 -33.11 2.21 -1.57
N HIS A 106 -33.08 3.54 -1.52
CA HIS A 106 -33.97 4.39 -2.31
C HIS A 106 -33.22 4.83 -3.57
N MET A 107 -33.89 4.79 -4.72
CA MET A 107 -33.27 5.10 -6.00
C MET A 107 -34.19 5.95 -6.85
N GLU A 108 -33.62 7.02 -7.40
CA GLU A 108 -34.24 7.85 -8.43
C GLU A 108 -33.35 7.80 -9.68
N SER A 109 -33.94 7.74 -10.87
CA SER A 109 -33.17 7.66 -12.10
C SER A 109 -33.84 8.36 -13.26
N GLU A 110 -33.04 9.02 -14.09
CA GLU A 110 -33.49 9.61 -15.35
C GLU A 110 -32.67 9.11 -16.52
N THR A 111 -33.31 9.08 -17.70
CA THR A 111 -32.66 8.71 -18.96
C THR A 111 -32.47 9.95 -19.81
N TYR A 112 -31.24 10.16 -20.27
CA TYR A 112 -30.89 11.26 -21.17
C TYR A 112 -30.52 10.70 -22.55
N PRO A 113 -31.19 11.14 -23.63
CA PRO A 113 -30.86 10.67 -24.98
C PRO A 113 -29.56 11.31 -25.46
N ILE A 114 -28.65 10.49 -26.00
CA ILE A 114 -27.41 10.98 -26.62
C ILE A 114 -27.61 11.03 -28.15
N PRO A 115 -27.56 12.22 -28.77
CA PRO A 115 -27.60 12.38 -30.23
C PRO A 115 -26.51 11.56 -30.94
N GLY A 116 -26.83 11.01 -32.12
CA GLY A 116 -25.89 10.23 -32.93
C GLY A 116 -24.63 11.01 -33.34
N GLU A 117 -24.75 12.33 -33.49
CA GLU A 117 -23.64 13.25 -33.77
C GLU A 117 -22.65 13.32 -32.61
N ILE A 118 -23.13 13.24 -31.36
CA ILE A 118 -22.29 13.25 -30.15
C ILE A 118 -21.61 11.89 -29.97
N LEU A 119 -22.32 10.78 -30.20
CA LEU A 119 -21.76 9.42 -30.14
C LEU A 119 -20.58 9.21 -31.09
N ASN A 120 -20.60 9.89 -32.24
CA ASN A 120 -19.57 9.82 -33.30
C ASN A 120 -18.71 11.11 -33.40
N GLY A 121 -18.87 12.02 -32.44
CA GLY A 121 -18.29 13.36 -32.44
C GLY A 121 -16.91 13.41 -31.78
N ARG A 122 -16.60 14.51 -31.08
CA ARG A 122 -15.39 14.61 -30.25
C ARG A 122 -15.68 14.14 -28.83
N GLY A 123 -14.65 13.62 -28.16
CA GLY A 123 -14.72 13.23 -26.75
C GLY A 123 -15.19 14.36 -25.84
N ALA A 124 -14.69 15.58 -26.07
CA ALA A 124 -15.10 16.77 -25.32
C ALA A 124 -16.62 17.01 -25.41
N ASP A 125 -17.21 16.86 -26.60
CA ASP A 125 -18.65 17.05 -26.81
C ASP A 125 -19.47 15.98 -26.07
N LEU A 126 -18.97 14.72 -26.03
CA LEU A 126 -19.58 13.62 -25.29
C LEU A 126 -19.56 13.88 -23.77
N PHE A 127 -18.41 14.20 -23.19
CA PHE A 127 -18.31 14.43 -21.74
C PHE A 127 -19.02 15.71 -21.31
N ASN A 128 -19.04 16.75 -22.15
CA ASN A 128 -19.83 17.95 -21.88
C ASN A 128 -21.34 17.63 -21.86
N HIS A 129 -21.83 16.79 -22.78
CA HIS A 129 -23.21 16.33 -22.74
C HIS A 129 -23.54 15.53 -21.47
N VAL A 130 -22.61 14.70 -21.00
CA VAL A 130 -22.75 13.95 -19.74
C VAL A 130 -22.80 14.91 -18.55
N ALA A 131 -21.90 15.90 -18.48
CA ALA A 131 -21.87 16.90 -17.40
C ALA A 131 -23.14 17.77 -17.37
N MET A 132 -23.62 18.24 -18.52
CA MET A 132 -24.87 18.99 -18.61
C MET A 132 -26.10 18.16 -18.23
N SER A 133 -26.12 16.87 -18.54
CA SER A 133 -27.19 15.97 -18.13
C SER A 133 -27.17 15.73 -16.61
N LEU A 134 -25.98 15.62 -16.03
CA LEU A 134 -25.80 15.55 -14.57
C LEU A 134 -26.30 16.83 -13.89
N LYS A 135 -25.96 18.01 -14.41
CA LYS A 135 -26.51 19.30 -13.93
C LYS A 135 -28.03 19.30 -13.93
N ALA A 136 -28.64 18.97 -15.07
CA ALA A 136 -30.10 18.95 -15.21
C ALA A 136 -30.77 17.99 -14.21
N PHE A 137 -30.13 16.84 -13.94
CA PHE A 137 -30.60 15.90 -12.91
C PHE A 137 -30.52 16.52 -11.51
N MET A 138 -29.36 17.08 -11.14
CA MET A 138 -29.14 17.68 -9.82
C MET A 138 -30.11 18.85 -9.55
N GLU A 139 -30.32 19.73 -10.53
CA GLU A 139 -31.28 20.85 -10.43
C GLU A 139 -32.71 20.36 -10.19
N LYS A 140 -33.15 19.37 -10.97
CA LYS A 140 -34.51 18.82 -10.88
C LYS A 140 -34.77 18.14 -9.54
N HIS A 141 -33.78 17.41 -9.03
CA HIS A 141 -33.86 16.71 -7.74
C HIS A 141 -33.44 17.56 -6.54
N LYS A 142 -33.13 18.86 -6.77
CA LYS A 142 -32.71 19.84 -5.74
C LYS A 142 -31.52 19.33 -4.91
N ILE A 143 -30.57 18.68 -5.57
CA ILE A 143 -29.34 18.20 -4.96
C ILE A 143 -28.38 19.38 -4.87
N SER A 144 -28.35 20.04 -3.71
CA SER A 144 -27.54 21.23 -3.46
C SER A 144 -26.40 20.98 -2.45
N GLU A 145 -26.07 19.72 -2.19
CA GLU A 145 -24.99 19.39 -1.25
C GLU A 145 -23.63 19.78 -1.83
N ARG A 146 -22.75 20.26 -0.95
CA ARG A 146 -21.38 20.62 -1.33
C ARG A 146 -20.58 19.32 -1.46
N LYS A 147 -20.29 18.94 -2.70
CA LYS A 147 -19.42 17.83 -3.12
C LYS A 147 -20.01 16.41 -2.95
N THR A 148 -21.07 16.10 -3.69
CA THR A 148 -21.72 14.77 -3.68
C THR A 148 -20.84 13.68 -4.31
N PRO A 149 -20.66 12.50 -3.69
CA PRO A 149 -19.88 11.41 -4.27
C PRO A 149 -20.55 10.80 -5.49
N LEU A 150 -19.77 10.55 -6.54
CA LEU A 150 -20.24 10.05 -7.83
C LEU A 150 -19.51 8.77 -8.25
N GLY A 151 -20.29 7.74 -8.58
CA GLY A 151 -19.83 6.53 -9.25
C GLY A 151 -20.09 6.58 -10.75
N PHE A 152 -19.10 6.26 -11.57
CA PHE A 152 -19.23 6.26 -13.01
C PHE A 152 -19.23 4.82 -13.55
N THR A 153 -20.40 4.32 -13.95
CA THR A 153 -20.48 3.10 -14.76
C THR A 153 -20.18 3.46 -16.22
N PHE A 154 -19.11 2.86 -16.73
CA PHE A 154 -18.64 3.07 -18.10
C PHE A 154 -18.38 1.72 -18.75
N SER A 155 -19.30 1.31 -19.63
CA SER A 155 -19.37 -0.04 -20.19
C SER A 155 -18.37 -0.29 -21.33
N PHE A 156 -17.09 0.01 -21.13
CA PHE A 156 -16.02 -0.14 -22.12
C PHE A 156 -14.75 -0.70 -21.47
N PRO A 157 -13.85 -1.32 -22.25
CA PRO A 157 -12.57 -1.80 -21.74
C PRO A 157 -11.70 -0.63 -21.29
N CYS A 158 -11.43 -0.54 -19.99
CA CYS A 158 -10.57 0.46 -19.38
C CYS A 158 -9.43 -0.19 -18.59
N ALA A 159 -8.20 0.25 -18.83
CA ALA A 159 -7.09 -0.08 -17.94
C ALA A 159 -7.13 0.82 -16.71
N GLN A 160 -7.09 0.22 -15.51
CA GLN A 160 -7.19 0.94 -14.24
C GLN A 160 -5.98 0.64 -13.34
N SER A 161 -5.31 1.70 -12.89
CA SER A 161 -4.28 1.67 -11.83
C SER A 161 -4.88 1.82 -10.43
N LYS A 162 -6.07 2.42 -10.34
CA LYS A 162 -6.83 2.66 -9.12
C LYS A 162 -8.32 2.82 -9.46
N ILE A 163 -9.19 2.79 -8.45
CA ILE A 163 -10.64 2.73 -8.65
C ILE A 163 -11.23 4.00 -9.29
N ASP A 164 -10.63 5.17 -9.08
CA ASP A 164 -11.08 6.46 -9.62
C ASP A 164 -10.35 6.87 -10.92
N GLU A 165 -9.75 5.91 -11.61
CA GLU A 165 -9.09 6.11 -12.90
C GLU A 165 -9.50 5.05 -13.90
N GLY A 166 -9.47 5.39 -15.19
CA GLY A 166 -9.53 4.40 -16.24
C GLY A 166 -9.18 4.95 -17.60
N VAL A 167 -8.16 4.36 -18.22
CA VAL A 167 -7.73 4.69 -19.59
C VAL A 167 -8.53 3.83 -20.56
N LEU A 168 -9.33 4.47 -21.42
CA LEU A 168 -10.11 3.76 -22.43
C LEU A 168 -9.18 3.06 -23.43
N LEU A 169 -9.29 1.73 -23.55
CA LEU A 169 -8.45 0.94 -24.46
C LEU A 169 -9.00 0.93 -25.88
N SER A 170 -10.32 0.79 -26.02
CA SER A 170 -10.99 0.77 -27.32
C SER A 170 -12.48 1.00 -27.18
N TRP A 171 -13.08 1.67 -28.15
CA TRP A 171 -14.53 1.74 -28.26
C TRP A 171 -15.14 0.42 -28.74
N SER A 172 -16.36 0.15 -28.30
CA SER A 172 -17.20 -0.96 -28.76
C SER A 172 -18.65 -0.48 -28.99
N LYS A 173 -19.52 -1.38 -29.45
CA LYS A 173 -20.95 -1.12 -29.67
C LYS A 173 -21.21 -0.01 -30.72
N HIS A 174 -21.81 1.11 -30.34
CA HIS A 174 -22.16 2.22 -31.25
C HIS A 174 -21.38 3.52 -30.97
N TYR A 175 -20.39 3.48 -30.07
CA TYR A 175 -19.62 4.66 -29.69
C TYR A 175 -18.36 4.79 -30.55
N LYS A 176 -18.04 6.01 -30.97
CA LYS A 176 -16.80 6.30 -31.73
C LYS A 176 -16.29 7.73 -31.52
N ALA A 177 -16.51 8.30 -30.34
CA ALA A 177 -16.07 9.65 -30.03
C ALA A 177 -14.53 9.78 -30.14
N ARG A 178 -14.07 10.73 -30.96
CA ARG A 178 -12.64 10.93 -31.26
C ARG A 178 -11.91 11.55 -30.08
N GLY A 179 -10.65 11.15 -29.87
CA GLY A 179 -9.79 11.72 -28.83
C GLY A 179 -10.03 11.21 -27.41
N VAL A 180 -10.71 10.05 -27.25
CA VAL A 180 -10.96 9.43 -25.93
C VAL A 180 -10.14 8.15 -25.72
N VAL A 181 -9.84 7.40 -26.78
CA VAL A 181 -9.00 6.20 -26.69
C VAL A 181 -7.59 6.59 -26.25
N GLY A 182 -7.05 5.89 -25.25
CA GLY A 182 -5.76 6.22 -24.62
C GLY A 182 -5.84 7.34 -23.57
N VAL A 183 -7.03 7.90 -23.32
CA VAL A 183 -7.23 8.98 -22.34
C VAL A 183 -7.92 8.46 -21.09
N ASN A 184 -7.57 9.02 -19.93
CA ASN A 184 -8.27 8.77 -18.69
C ASN A 184 -9.67 9.41 -18.70
N VAL A 185 -10.72 8.59 -18.81
CA VAL A 185 -12.10 9.07 -18.96
C VAL A 185 -12.65 9.73 -17.71
N VAL A 186 -12.13 9.37 -16.53
CA VAL A 186 -12.49 10.04 -15.28
C VAL A 186 -11.96 11.46 -15.26
N GLN A 187 -10.73 11.68 -15.74
CA GLN A 187 -10.17 13.02 -15.85
C GLN A 187 -10.92 13.87 -16.89
N SER A 188 -11.29 13.29 -18.03
CA SER A 188 -12.12 13.98 -19.03
C SER A 188 -13.49 14.38 -18.48
N LEU A 189 -14.13 13.49 -17.69
CA LEU A 189 -15.38 13.79 -17.02
C LEU A 189 -15.22 14.88 -15.95
N ARG A 190 -14.17 14.80 -15.11
CA ARG A 190 -13.86 15.83 -14.10
C ARG A 190 -13.67 17.20 -14.74
N GLN A 191 -12.96 17.27 -15.86
CA GLN A 191 -12.78 18.52 -16.61
C GLN A 191 -14.13 19.05 -17.15
N ALA A 192 -14.93 18.19 -17.78
CA ALA A 192 -16.24 18.61 -18.30
C ALA A 192 -17.19 19.08 -17.19
N ILE A 193 -17.11 18.47 -15.99
CA ILE A 193 -17.86 18.90 -14.82
C ILE A 193 -17.37 20.26 -14.32
N SER A 194 -16.05 20.48 -14.24
CA SER A 194 -15.51 21.77 -13.79
C SER A 194 -15.83 22.93 -14.72
N ASP A 195 -16.09 22.64 -16.01
CA ASP A 195 -16.49 23.63 -17.00
C ASP A 195 -17.99 23.99 -16.90
N VAL A 196 -18.77 23.26 -16.08
CA VAL A 196 -20.20 23.48 -15.87
C VAL A 196 -20.42 24.09 -14.48
N GLU A 197 -20.92 25.33 -14.44
CA GLU A 197 -21.26 26.02 -13.20
C GLU A 197 -22.33 25.26 -12.40
N ASP A 198 -22.32 25.40 -11.07
CA ASP A 198 -23.27 24.81 -10.12
C ASP A 198 -23.29 23.27 -10.05
N VAL A 199 -22.21 22.60 -10.48
CA VAL A 199 -22.02 21.16 -10.29
C VAL A 199 -20.79 20.90 -9.43
N ASP A 200 -21.00 20.47 -8.19
CA ASP A 200 -19.94 20.11 -7.24
C ASP A 200 -20.07 18.62 -6.87
N VAL A 201 -19.33 17.77 -7.58
CA VAL A 201 -19.33 16.32 -7.38
C VAL A 201 -17.91 15.75 -7.31
N ASP A 202 -17.75 14.66 -6.57
CA ASP A 202 -16.48 13.93 -6.47
C ASP A 202 -16.56 12.59 -7.18
N VAL A 203 -15.88 12.44 -8.31
CA VAL A 203 -15.85 11.16 -9.03
C VAL A 203 -14.90 10.20 -8.30
N LEU A 204 -15.46 9.31 -7.47
CA LEU A 204 -14.68 8.43 -6.59
C LEU A 204 -14.47 7.02 -7.15
N ALA A 205 -15.24 6.62 -8.16
CA ALA A 205 -15.14 5.28 -8.72
C ALA A 205 -15.52 5.24 -10.20
N LEU A 206 -14.76 4.48 -10.98
CA LEU A 206 -15.09 4.04 -12.33
C LEU A 206 -15.27 2.52 -12.31
N VAL A 207 -16.40 2.05 -12.81
CA VAL A 207 -16.72 0.62 -12.87
C VAL A 207 -17.28 0.23 -14.23
N ASN A 208 -17.03 -1.01 -14.65
CA ASN A 208 -17.72 -1.60 -15.80
C ASN A 208 -19.16 -2.00 -15.40
N ASP A 209 -20.07 -2.08 -16.37
CA ASP A 209 -21.46 -2.48 -16.10
C ASP A 209 -21.60 -3.91 -15.57
N THR A 210 -20.71 -4.83 -15.95
CA THR A 210 -20.67 -6.17 -15.33
C THR A 210 -20.38 -6.08 -13.83
N VAL A 211 -19.45 -5.21 -13.43
CA VAL A 211 -19.07 -5.00 -12.02
C VAL A 211 -20.24 -4.37 -11.28
N GLY A 212 -20.88 -3.36 -11.87
CA GLY A 212 -22.10 -2.78 -11.34
C GLY A 212 -23.22 -3.83 -11.15
N ALA A 213 -23.45 -4.70 -12.13
CA ALA A 213 -24.44 -5.77 -12.01
C ALA A 213 -24.09 -6.78 -10.91
N MET A 214 -22.81 -7.18 -10.80
CA MET A 214 -22.34 -8.05 -9.74
C MET A 214 -22.57 -7.43 -8.36
N MET A 215 -22.27 -6.14 -8.19
CA MET A 215 -22.42 -5.44 -6.91
C MET A 215 -23.88 -5.16 -6.54
N THR A 216 -24.72 -4.81 -7.52
CA THR A 216 -26.16 -4.70 -7.31
C THR A 216 -26.73 -6.00 -6.74
N CYS A 217 -26.42 -7.13 -7.37
CA CYS A 217 -26.89 -8.44 -6.92
C CYS A 217 -26.18 -8.91 -5.63
N GLY A 218 -24.90 -8.58 -5.45
CA GLY A 218 -24.10 -8.94 -4.27
C GLY A 218 -24.60 -8.31 -2.98
N TYR A 219 -25.14 -7.09 -3.08
CA TYR A 219 -25.79 -6.42 -1.95
C TYR A 219 -27.00 -7.22 -1.41
N ASP A 220 -27.79 -7.81 -2.32
CA ASP A 220 -28.98 -8.60 -2.00
C ASP A 220 -28.65 -10.08 -1.71
N ASP A 221 -27.60 -10.64 -2.34
CA ASP A 221 -27.14 -12.02 -2.19
C ASP A 221 -25.61 -12.09 -2.06
N GLN A 222 -25.13 -12.38 -0.85
CA GLN A 222 -23.70 -12.47 -0.52
C GLN A 222 -22.96 -13.64 -1.20
N GLN A 223 -23.67 -14.51 -1.93
CA GLN A 223 -23.06 -15.56 -2.76
C GLN A 223 -22.76 -15.07 -4.20
N CYS A 224 -23.04 -13.81 -4.52
CA CYS A 224 -22.76 -13.26 -5.85
C CYS A 224 -21.26 -13.10 -6.09
N GLU A 225 -20.73 -13.79 -7.09
CA GLU A 225 -19.30 -13.74 -7.43
C GLU A 225 -19.04 -13.51 -8.92
N VAL A 226 -20.11 -13.36 -9.70
CA VAL A 226 -20.06 -13.16 -11.15
C VAL A 226 -21.11 -12.14 -11.56
N GLY A 227 -20.71 -11.17 -12.38
CA GLY A 227 -21.62 -10.25 -13.08
C GLY A 227 -21.59 -10.50 -14.58
N VAL A 228 -22.74 -10.67 -15.21
CA VAL A 228 -22.86 -10.96 -16.65
C VAL A 228 -23.79 -9.95 -17.32
N ILE A 229 -23.35 -9.40 -18.45
CA ILE A 229 -24.15 -8.52 -19.31
C ILE A 229 -24.45 -9.24 -20.63
N ILE A 230 -25.73 -9.28 -21.02
CA ILE A 230 -26.22 -9.80 -22.30
C ILE A 230 -27.26 -8.83 -22.88
N GLY A 231 -26.77 -7.72 -23.42
CA GLY A 231 -27.58 -6.59 -23.90
C GLY A 231 -27.15 -6.15 -25.29
N THR A 232 -26.91 -4.85 -25.49
CA THR A 232 -26.31 -4.33 -26.73
C THR A 232 -24.96 -5.01 -27.00
N GLY A 233 -24.12 -5.11 -25.96
CA GLY A 233 -22.91 -5.91 -25.95
C GLY A 233 -23.04 -7.15 -25.06
N THR A 234 -21.97 -7.91 -24.91
CA THR A 234 -21.87 -8.94 -23.87
C THR A 234 -20.51 -8.93 -23.20
N ASN A 235 -20.53 -9.06 -21.87
CA ASN A 235 -19.32 -9.13 -21.06
C ASN A 235 -19.58 -9.91 -19.76
N ALA A 236 -18.52 -10.32 -19.07
CA ALA A 236 -18.59 -10.83 -17.72
C ALA A 236 -17.44 -10.33 -16.84
N CYS A 237 -17.70 -10.26 -15.54
CA CYS A 237 -16.68 -10.11 -14.52
C CYS A 237 -16.88 -11.15 -13.41
N TYR A 238 -15.83 -11.43 -12.64
CA TYR A 238 -15.91 -12.33 -11.50
C TYR A 238 -14.84 -12.03 -10.45
N MET A 239 -15.04 -12.53 -9.23
CA MET A 239 -14.04 -12.44 -8.16
C MET A 239 -12.92 -13.47 -8.34
N GLU A 240 -11.70 -13.01 -8.63
CA GLU A 240 -10.47 -13.81 -8.74
C GLU A 240 -9.60 -13.65 -7.48
N GLU A 241 -8.79 -14.66 -7.17
CA GLU A 241 -7.83 -14.60 -6.05
C GLU A 241 -6.64 -13.72 -6.43
N MET A 242 -6.22 -12.81 -5.54
CA MET A 242 -5.13 -11.85 -5.80
C MET A 242 -3.83 -12.54 -6.24
N ARG A 243 -3.51 -13.69 -5.63
CA ARG A 243 -2.34 -14.51 -5.98
C ARG A 243 -2.31 -15.03 -7.43
N HIS A 244 -3.39 -14.89 -8.19
CA HIS A 244 -3.45 -15.27 -9.61
C HIS A 244 -3.47 -14.06 -10.55
N ILE A 245 -3.30 -12.84 -10.02
CA ILE A 245 -3.37 -11.59 -10.79
C ILE A 245 -1.97 -10.96 -10.83
N ASP A 246 -1.12 -11.42 -11.73
CA ASP A 246 0.28 -10.95 -11.81
C ASP A 246 0.41 -9.45 -12.16
N LEU A 247 -0.67 -8.85 -12.66
CA LEU A 247 -0.75 -7.46 -13.08
C LEU A 247 -0.93 -6.48 -11.89
N VAL A 248 -1.23 -6.99 -10.69
CA VAL A 248 -1.43 -6.18 -9.48
C VAL A 248 -0.53 -6.72 -8.37
N GLU A 249 0.16 -5.85 -7.66
CA GLU A 249 0.98 -6.26 -6.52
C GLU A 249 0.10 -6.67 -5.32
N GLY A 250 0.44 -7.80 -4.70
CA GLY A 250 -0.25 -8.36 -3.54
C GLY A 250 -0.83 -9.76 -3.79
N ASP A 251 -0.90 -10.58 -2.74
CA ASP A 251 -1.35 -11.98 -2.81
C ASP A 251 -2.59 -12.28 -1.96
N GLU A 252 -3.08 -11.29 -1.20
CA GLU A 252 -4.15 -11.46 -0.22
C GLU A 252 -5.54 -11.09 -0.73
N GLY A 253 -6.50 -11.95 -0.42
CA GLY A 253 -7.90 -11.69 -0.72
C GLY A 253 -8.18 -11.82 -2.22
N ARG A 254 -9.16 -11.06 -2.68
CA ARG A 254 -9.73 -11.20 -4.02
C ARG A 254 -9.87 -9.85 -4.68
N MET A 255 -9.93 -9.86 -6.01
CA MET A 255 -10.28 -8.70 -6.80
C MET A 255 -11.23 -9.11 -7.92
N CYS A 256 -12.22 -8.27 -8.19
CA CYS A 256 -13.07 -8.43 -9.35
C CYS A 256 -12.25 -8.20 -10.63
N ILE A 257 -12.28 -9.16 -11.54
CA ILE A 257 -11.67 -9.09 -12.86
C ILE A 257 -12.76 -8.88 -13.90
N ASN A 258 -12.60 -7.85 -14.72
CA ASN A 258 -13.39 -7.66 -15.92
C ASN A 258 -12.75 -8.46 -17.07
N THR A 259 -13.44 -9.50 -17.54
CA THR A 259 -12.86 -10.41 -18.54
C THR A 259 -12.68 -9.74 -19.91
N GLU A 260 -13.56 -8.81 -20.27
CA GLU A 260 -13.71 -8.32 -21.65
C GLU A 260 -13.86 -9.49 -22.64
N TRP A 261 -14.69 -10.47 -22.30
CA TRP A 261 -14.84 -11.71 -23.08
C TRP A 261 -15.34 -11.51 -24.51
N GLY A 262 -15.79 -10.29 -24.85
CA GLY A 262 -16.31 -9.98 -26.17
C GLY A 262 -15.26 -10.14 -27.27
N ALA A 263 -13.99 -9.92 -26.92
CA ALA A 263 -12.82 -10.08 -27.78
C ALA A 263 -12.33 -11.54 -27.92
N PHE A 264 -12.98 -12.51 -27.26
CA PHE A 264 -12.58 -13.91 -27.36
C PHE A 264 -12.63 -14.38 -28.83
N GLY A 265 -11.54 -14.98 -29.31
CA GLY A 265 -11.40 -15.42 -30.69
C GLY A 265 -10.86 -14.36 -31.66
N ASP A 266 -10.62 -13.11 -31.23
CA ASP A 266 -9.98 -12.06 -32.05
C ASP A 266 -8.56 -12.45 -32.51
N ASP A 267 -7.95 -13.44 -31.88
CA ASP A 267 -6.65 -14.04 -32.22
C ASP A 267 -6.75 -15.34 -33.04
N GLY A 268 -7.96 -15.68 -33.50
CA GLY A 268 -8.24 -16.88 -34.31
C GLY A 268 -8.63 -18.12 -33.49
N ALA A 269 -8.68 -18.04 -32.15
CA ALA A 269 -9.00 -19.19 -31.30
C ALA A 269 -10.39 -19.81 -31.55
N LEU A 270 -11.30 -19.07 -32.20
CA LEU A 270 -12.66 -19.49 -32.54
C LEU A 270 -12.93 -19.69 -34.03
N ASP A 271 -11.91 -19.69 -34.89
CA ASP A 271 -12.08 -19.74 -36.35
C ASP A 271 -12.93 -20.94 -36.83
N ASP A 272 -12.82 -22.08 -36.15
CA ASP A 272 -13.58 -23.31 -36.43
C ASP A 272 -15.10 -23.15 -36.19
N PHE A 273 -15.49 -22.18 -35.36
CA PHE A 273 -16.88 -21.93 -34.95
C PHE A 273 -17.48 -20.68 -35.62
N ILE A 274 -16.66 -19.90 -36.32
CA ILE A 274 -17.06 -18.71 -37.07
C ILE A 274 -17.57 -19.11 -38.45
N THR A 275 -18.83 -18.77 -38.74
CA THR A 275 -19.48 -19.04 -40.03
C THR A 275 -19.27 -17.89 -41.02
N ASP A 276 -19.58 -18.12 -42.30
CA ASP A 276 -19.59 -17.04 -43.31
C ASP A 276 -20.48 -15.87 -42.93
N PHE A 277 -21.59 -16.12 -42.21
CA PHE A 277 -22.49 -15.06 -41.76
C PHE A 277 -21.83 -14.17 -40.71
N ASP A 278 -21.04 -14.78 -39.82
CA ASP A 278 -20.31 -14.06 -38.78
C ASP A 278 -19.21 -13.19 -39.41
N ARG A 279 -18.49 -13.72 -40.41
CA ARG A 279 -17.49 -12.96 -41.20
C ARG A 279 -18.11 -11.79 -41.95
N GLU A 280 -19.30 -11.96 -42.52
CA GLU A 280 -20.01 -10.88 -43.24
C GLU A 280 -20.45 -9.76 -42.28
N ILE A 281 -20.91 -10.11 -41.07
CA ILE A 281 -21.21 -9.10 -40.03
C ILE A 281 -19.95 -8.39 -39.58
N ASP A 282 -18.87 -9.14 -39.31
CA ASP A 282 -17.61 -8.58 -38.84
C ASP A 282 -17.05 -7.57 -39.85
N ALA A 283 -16.98 -7.95 -41.12
CA ALA A 283 -16.49 -7.10 -42.21
C ALA A 283 -17.31 -5.80 -42.37
N ALA A 284 -18.62 -5.85 -42.09
CA ALA A 284 -19.53 -4.71 -42.18
C ALA A 284 -19.70 -3.93 -40.86
N SER A 285 -19.02 -4.33 -39.78
CA SER A 285 -19.16 -3.65 -38.48
C SER A 285 -18.27 -2.41 -38.38
N ILE A 286 -18.46 -1.63 -37.30
CA ILE A 286 -17.63 -0.45 -37.03
C ILE A 286 -16.19 -0.79 -36.60
N ASN A 287 -15.93 -2.06 -36.30
CA ASN A 287 -14.71 -2.61 -35.72
C ASN A 287 -14.38 -4.01 -36.29
N PRO A 288 -14.08 -4.14 -37.60
CA PRO A 288 -13.75 -5.42 -38.21
C PRO A 288 -12.54 -6.10 -37.53
N GLY A 289 -12.57 -7.43 -37.42
CA GLY A 289 -11.55 -8.23 -36.75
C GLY A 289 -11.49 -8.05 -35.22
N LYS A 290 -12.50 -7.42 -34.63
CA LYS A 290 -12.60 -7.17 -33.18
C LYS A 290 -13.94 -7.59 -32.62
N GLN A 291 -13.95 -7.98 -31.35
CA GLN A 291 -15.16 -8.36 -30.63
C GLN A 291 -15.91 -9.54 -31.30
N LEU A 292 -15.18 -10.51 -31.85
CA LEU A 292 -15.77 -11.59 -32.64
C LEU A 292 -16.75 -12.45 -31.84
N PHE A 293 -16.42 -12.80 -30.59
CA PHE A 293 -17.34 -13.51 -29.71
C PHE A 293 -18.60 -12.70 -29.40
N GLU A 294 -18.45 -11.39 -29.12
CA GLU A 294 -19.60 -10.51 -28.90
C GLU A 294 -20.54 -10.47 -30.11
N LYS A 295 -20.00 -10.43 -31.34
CA LYS A 295 -20.77 -10.41 -32.59
C LYS A 295 -21.62 -11.68 -32.80
N MET A 296 -21.20 -12.81 -32.24
CA MET A 296 -21.97 -14.05 -32.28
C MET A 296 -23.06 -14.14 -31.20
N VAL A 297 -23.02 -13.26 -30.19
CA VAL A 297 -23.83 -13.40 -28.95
C VAL A 297 -24.79 -12.23 -28.73
N SER A 298 -24.33 -10.97 -28.86
CA SER A 298 -25.05 -9.83 -28.29
C SER A 298 -26.23 -9.32 -29.12
N GLY A 299 -27.11 -8.58 -28.47
CA GLY A 299 -28.35 -8.07 -29.06
C GLY A 299 -28.16 -7.03 -30.16
N MET A 300 -26.97 -6.45 -30.33
CA MET A 300 -26.67 -5.60 -31.48
C MET A 300 -26.60 -6.40 -32.78
N TYR A 301 -26.23 -7.68 -32.73
CA TYR A 301 -25.88 -8.47 -33.91
C TYR A 301 -26.87 -9.60 -34.22
N LEU A 302 -27.61 -10.12 -33.24
CA LEU A 302 -28.55 -11.25 -33.45
C LEU A 302 -29.56 -11.02 -34.58
N GLY A 303 -30.20 -9.84 -34.61
CA GLY A 303 -31.16 -9.50 -35.67
C GLY A 303 -30.51 -9.45 -37.06
N GLU A 304 -29.29 -8.93 -37.15
CA GLU A 304 -28.56 -8.83 -38.41
C GLU A 304 -28.05 -10.19 -38.89
N LEU A 305 -27.63 -11.09 -37.98
CA LEU A 305 -27.32 -12.49 -38.29
C LEU A 305 -28.53 -13.17 -38.93
N VAL A 306 -29.70 -13.03 -38.32
CA VAL A 306 -30.94 -13.56 -38.90
C VAL A 306 -31.18 -12.95 -40.28
N ARG A 307 -31.10 -11.62 -40.45
CA ARG A 307 -31.30 -10.97 -41.76
C ARG A 307 -30.42 -11.57 -42.86
N LEU A 308 -29.12 -11.75 -42.58
CA LEU A 308 -28.16 -12.28 -43.54
C LEU A 308 -28.45 -13.74 -43.91
N ILE A 309 -28.83 -14.55 -42.93
CA ILE A 309 -29.30 -15.92 -43.16
C ILE A 309 -30.53 -15.92 -44.07
N LEU A 310 -31.54 -15.12 -43.74
CA LEU A 310 -32.76 -15.02 -44.54
C LEU A 310 -32.47 -14.53 -45.97
N LEU A 311 -31.57 -13.56 -46.13
CA LEU A 311 -31.14 -13.07 -47.44
C LEU A 311 -30.44 -14.16 -48.26
N LYS A 312 -29.52 -14.94 -47.66
CA LYS A 312 -28.81 -16.03 -48.35
C LYS A 312 -29.74 -17.20 -48.68
N MET A 313 -30.69 -17.52 -47.80
CA MET A 313 -31.72 -18.53 -48.06
C MET A 313 -32.67 -18.10 -49.18
N ALA A 314 -33.12 -16.84 -49.19
CA ALA A 314 -33.93 -16.28 -50.27
C ALA A 314 -33.17 -16.28 -51.60
N LYS A 315 -31.89 -15.87 -51.62
CA LYS A 315 -31.04 -15.96 -52.84
C LYS A 315 -30.92 -17.38 -53.40
N LYS A 316 -30.98 -18.40 -52.55
CA LYS A 316 -30.97 -19.82 -52.94
C LYS A 316 -32.36 -20.40 -53.25
N GLY A 317 -33.41 -19.57 -53.24
CA GLY A 317 -34.79 -20.01 -53.48
C GLY A 317 -35.40 -20.85 -52.34
N LEU A 318 -34.75 -20.91 -51.16
CA LEU A 318 -35.20 -21.71 -50.02
C LEU A 318 -36.28 -21.00 -49.18
N LEU A 319 -36.41 -19.68 -49.34
CA LEU A 319 -37.44 -18.86 -48.70
C LEU A 319 -38.06 -17.92 -49.73
N PHE A 320 -39.31 -17.54 -49.48
CA PHE A 320 -40.05 -16.50 -50.19
C PHE A 320 -40.11 -16.69 -51.71
N GLN A 321 -40.01 -17.94 -52.18
CA GLN A 321 -39.93 -18.28 -53.61
C GLN A 321 -38.80 -17.54 -54.36
N GLY A 322 -37.70 -17.21 -53.66
CA GLY A 322 -36.59 -16.45 -54.23
C GLY A 322 -36.76 -14.93 -54.24
N ARG A 323 -37.89 -14.40 -53.76
CA ARG A 323 -38.14 -12.96 -53.74
C ARG A 323 -37.29 -12.26 -52.67
N ILE A 324 -36.62 -11.19 -53.07
CA ILE A 324 -35.77 -10.36 -52.19
C ILE A 324 -36.25 -8.91 -52.26
N THR A 325 -36.67 -8.34 -51.14
CA THR A 325 -37.09 -6.93 -51.03
C THR A 325 -35.91 -6.01 -50.72
N ASN A 326 -36.07 -4.71 -50.96
CA ASN A 326 -35.09 -3.71 -50.54
C ASN A 326 -34.85 -3.77 -49.02
N ALA A 327 -35.92 -3.90 -48.22
CA ALA A 327 -35.80 -4.02 -46.77
C ALA A 327 -34.94 -5.23 -46.35
N LEU A 328 -35.06 -6.38 -47.03
CA LEU A 328 -34.23 -7.55 -46.74
C LEU A 328 -32.76 -7.36 -47.15
N ARG A 329 -32.46 -6.49 -48.13
CA ARG A 329 -31.08 -6.13 -48.54
C ARG A 329 -30.43 -5.12 -47.61
N THR A 330 -31.22 -4.29 -46.95
CA THR A 330 -30.71 -3.19 -46.11
C THR A 330 -30.35 -3.68 -44.71
N GLN A 331 -29.08 -3.47 -44.32
CA GLN A 331 -28.57 -3.72 -42.97
C GLN A 331 -29.44 -3.03 -41.90
N GLY A 332 -29.67 -3.71 -40.77
CA GLY A 332 -30.39 -3.14 -39.63
C GLY A 332 -31.91 -3.07 -39.78
N LYS A 333 -32.51 -3.54 -40.88
CA LYS A 333 -33.97 -3.63 -41.02
C LYS A 333 -34.60 -4.80 -40.27
N PHE A 334 -33.83 -5.83 -39.96
CA PHE A 334 -34.26 -6.92 -39.08
C PHE A 334 -33.56 -6.79 -37.73
N LEU A 335 -34.31 -6.37 -36.70
CA LEU A 335 -33.77 -6.05 -35.38
C LEU A 335 -33.90 -7.23 -34.43
N THR A 336 -33.07 -7.29 -33.39
CA THR A 336 -33.18 -8.33 -32.34
C THR A 336 -34.54 -8.31 -31.65
N LYS A 337 -35.22 -7.16 -31.56
CA LYS A 337 -36.62 -7.10 -31.08
C LYS A 337 -37.56 -7.97 -31.93
N HIS A 338 -37.32 -8.09 -33.24
CA HIS A 338 -38.10 -8.97 -34.11
C HIS A 338 -37.84 -10.44 -33.78
N VAL A 339 -36.59 -10.82 -33.49
CA VAL A 339 -36.23 -12.16 -33.02
C VAL A 339 -37.01 -12.50 -31.74
N CYS A 340 -37.04 -11.58 -30.76
CA CYS A 340 -37.81 -11.78 -29.53
C CYS A 340 -39.31 -12.00 -29.79
N LEU A 341 -39.93 -11.18 -30.65
CA LEU A 341 -41.36 -11.30 -31.00
C LEU A 341 -41.66 -12.61 -31.75
N ILE A 342 -40.76 -13.04 -32.62
CA ILE A 342 -40.89 -14.28 -33.40
C ILE A 342 -40.82 -15.52 -32.50
N GLU A 343 -40.05 -15.48 -31.42
CA GLU A 343 -39.89 -16.60 -30.48
C GLU A 343 -40.88 -16.58 -29.29
N GLU A 344 -41.90 -15.73 -29.34
CA GLU A 344 -43.00 -15.75 -28.37
C GLU A 344 -43.79 -17.06 -28.44
N TYR A 345 -44.11 -17.63 -27.28
CA TYR A 345 -44.74 -18.94 -27.16
C TYR A 345 -46.12 -19.04 -27.85
N LYS A 346 -46.94 -17.98 -27.79
CA LYS A 346 -48.32 -17.99 -28.30
C LYS A 346 -48.44 -17.37 -29.68
N ASP A 347 -47.85 -16.18 -29.84
CA ASP A 347 -48.03 -15.35 -31.04
C ASP A 347 -46.85 -15.41 -32.02
N GLY A 348 -45.82 -16.21 -31.76
CA GLY A 348 -44.57 -16.22 -32.54
C GLY A 348 -44.74 -16.34 -34.06
N LEU A 349 -45.55 -17.29 -34.55
CA LEU A 349 -45.81 -17.43 -35.99
C LEU A 349 -46.65 -16.30 -36.58
N LYS A 350 -47.59 -15.75 -35.80
CA LYS A 350 -48.39 -14.59 -36.20
C LYS A 350 -47.51 -13.34 -36.31
N ASN A 351 -46.66 -13.11 -35.31
CA ASN A 351 -45.66 -12.05 -35.29
C ASN A 351 -44.69 -12.20 -36.47
N THR A 352 -44.22 -13.42 -36.74
CA THR A 352 -43.36 -13.73 -37.89
C THR A 352 -44.01 -13.29 -39.20
N ARG A 353 -45.27 -13.67 -39.42
CA ARG A 353 -46.01 -13.29 -40.62
C ARG A 353 -46.14 -11.78 -40.76
N GLN A 354 -46.43 -11.08 -39.66
CA GLN A 354 -46.58 -9.62 -39.67
C GLN A 354 -45.25 -8.92 -39.96
N ILE A 355 -44.18 -9.29 -39.26
CA ILE A 355 -42.84 -8.70 -39.44
C ILE A 355 -42.35 -8.89 -40.87
N LEU A 356 -42.53 -10.08 -41.45
CA LEU A 356 -42.13 -10.34 -42.84
C LEU A 356 -42.97 -9.52 -43.84
N ARG A 357 -44.26 -9.29 -43.57
CA ARG A 357 -45.11 -8.39 -44.37
C ARG A 357 -44.66 -6.94 -44.28
N ASP A 358 -44.27 -6.48 -43.09
CA ASP A 358 -43.75 -5.14 -42.87
C ASP A 358 -42.42 -4.91 -43.62
N LEU A 359 -41.67 -5.98 -43.88
CA LEU A 359 -40.47 -5.98 -44.74
C LEU A 359 -40.81 -6.07 -46.25
N GLY A 360 -42.08 -6.02 -46.62
CA GLY A 360 -42.58 -6.06 -48.00
C GLY A 360 -42.61 -7.46 -48.63
N LEU A 361 -42.52 -8.52 -47.82
CA LEU A 361 -42.59 -9.90 -48.28
C LEU A 361 -44.03 -10.45 -48.18
N HIS A 362 -44.33 -11.51 -48.93
CA HIS A 362 -45.60 -12.24 -48.82
C HIS A 362 -45.32 -13.67 -48.36
N PRO A 363 -45.07 -13.89 -47.05
CA PRO A 363 -44.62 -15.18 -46.56
C PRO A 363 -45.76 -16.23 -46.60
N THR A 364 -45.39 -17.46 -46.96
CA THR A 364 -46.20 -18.65 -46.75
C THR A 364 -46.17 -19.09 -45.27
N ALA A 365 -46.98 -20.07 -44.89
CA ALA A 365 -46.90 -20.67 -43.55
C ALA A 365 -45.54 -21.34 -43.32
N ASP A 366 -45.04 -22.05 -44.33
CA ASP A 366 -43.71 -22.67 -44.34
C ASP A 366 -42.58 -21.65 -44.16
N ASP A 367 -42.67 -20.49 -44.83
CA ASP A 367 -41.69 -19.41 -44.64
C ASP A 367 -41.69 -18.91 -43.20
N CYS A 368 -42.86 -18.80 -42.57
CA CYS A 368 -42.95 -18.35 -41.18
C CYS A 368 -42.33 -19.37 -40.21
N ILE A 369 -42.57 -20.68 -40.43
CA ILE A 369 -41.97 -21.76 -39.64
C ILE A 369 -40.45 -21.75 -39.80
N ALA A 370 -39.96 -21.65 -41.04
CA ALA A 370 -38.53 -21.63 -41.33
C ALA A 370 -37.84 -20.40 -40.72
N VAL A 371 -38.43 -19.20 -40.83
CA VAL A 371 -37.88 -17.97 -40.24
C VAL A 371 -37.87 -18.03 -38.71
N GLN A 372 -38.93 -18.56 -38.09
CA GLN A 372 -38.96 -18.78 -36.64
C GLN A 372 -37.85 -19.74 -36.21
N HIS A 373 -37.65 -20.82 -36.95
CA HIS A 373 -36.61 -21.80 -36.63
C HIS A 373 -35.18 -21.24 -36.83
N VAL A 374 -34.95 -20.40 -37.84
CA VAL A 374 -33.70 -19.62 -37.99
C VAL A 374 -33.45 -18.75 -36.76
N CYS A 375 -34.47 -18.01 -36.29
CA CYS A 375 -34.38 -17.19 -35.08
C CYS A 375 -33.99 -18.03 -33.87
N THR A 376 -34.63 -19.19 -33.69
CA THR A 376 -34.32 -20.14 -32.62
C THR A 376 -32.88 -20.65 -32.67
N ILE A 377 -32.35 -21.02 -33.85
CA ILE A 377 -30.97 -21.49 -33.98
C ILE A 377 -29.98 -20.38 -33.60
N VAL A 378 -30.19 -19.17 -34.13
CA VAL A 378 -29.27 -18.03 -33.87
C VAL A 378 -29.29 -17.63 -32.39
N SER A 379 -30.46 -17.45 -31.78
CA SER A 379 -30.56 -17.08 -30.37
C SER A 379 -30.09 -18.19 -29.44
N PHE A 380 -30.30 -19.46 -29.80
CA PHE A 380 -29.84 -20.59 -29.01
C PHE A 380 -28.32 -20.80 -29.12
N ARG A 381 -27.71 -20.57 -30.29
CA ARG A 381 -26.24 -20.54 -30.44
C ARG A 381 -25.64 -19.48 -29.53
N SER A 382 -26.21 -18.28 -29.51
CA SER A 382 -25.78 -17.21 -28.61
C SER A 382 -25.86 -17.61 -27.13
N ALA A 383 -26.97 -18.19 -26.69
CA ALA A 383 -27.11 -18.71 -25.33
C ALA A 383 -26.10 -19.84 -25.01
N ASN A 384 -25.81 -20.71 -25.97
CA ASN A 384 -24.84 -21.80 -25.81
C ASN A 384 -23.40 -21.28 -25.68
N LEU A 385 -23.00 -20.32 -26.52
CA LEU A 385 -21.67 -19.69 -26.48
C LEU A 385 -21.45 -18.97 -25.14
N CYS A 386 -22.43 -18.16 -24.71
CA CYS A 386 -22.38 -17.51 -23.40
C CYS A 386 -22.33 -18.54 -22.25
N ALA A 387 -23.05 -19.67 -22.36
CA ALA A 387 -22.99 -20.74 -21.38
C ALA A 387 -21.59 -21.38 -21.29
N ALA A 388 -20.90 -21.57 -22.43
CA ALA A 388 -19.57 -22.16 -22.48
C ALA A 388 -18.51 -21.25 -21.81
N ALA A 389 -18.54 -19.95 -22.09
CA ALA A 389 -17.66 -18.98 -21.45
C ALA A 389 -17.96 -18.85 -19.93
N LEU A 390 -19.23 -18.80 -19.54
CA LEU A 390 -19.62 -18.76 -18.13
C LEU A 390 -19.24 -20.05 -17.38
N ALA A 391 -19.34 -21.21 -18.03
CA ALA A 391 -18.90 -22.50 -17.46
C ALA A 391 -17.40 -22.50 -17.11
N ALA A 392 -16.57 -21.86 -17.93
CA ALA A 392 -15.14 -21.73 -17.64
C ALA A 392 -14.88 -20.84 -16.41
N ILE A 393 -15.58 -19.71 -16.28
CA ILE A 393 -15.51 -18.84 -15.09
C ILE A 393 -15.93 -19.61 -13.83
N LEU A 394 -17.05 -20.35 -13.89
CA LEU A 394 -17.55 -21.11 -12.74
C LEU A 394 -16.60 -22.23 -12.32
N ASN A 395 -16.01 -22.95 -13.28
CA ASN A 395 -14.98 -23.95 -12.99
C ASN A 395 -13.73 -23.31 -12.38
N ARG A 396 -13.29 -22.15 -12.90
CA ARG A 396 -12.17 -21.38 -12.33
C ARG A 396 -12.43 -21.01 -10.86
N ILE A 397 -13.59 -20.44 -10.55
CA ILE A 397 -13.96 -20.10 -9.16
C ILE A 397 -13.97 -21.34 -8.26
N ARG A 398 -14.56 -22.45 -8.73
CA ARG A 398 -14.61 -23.71 -7.98
C ARG A 398 -13.20 -24.21 -7.64
N GLU A 399 -12.30 -24.18 -8.61
CA GLU A 399 -10.92 -24.66 -8.47
C GLU A 399 -10.07 -23.74 -7.61
N ASN A 400 -10.23 -22.42 -7.75
CA ASN A 400 -9.57 -21.42 -6.89
C ASN A 400 -9.88 -21.67 -5.41
N LYS A 401 -11.14 -21.98 -5.10
CA LYS A 401 -11.62 -22.33 -3.76
C LYS A 401 -11.31 -23.77 -3.36
N LYS A 402 -10.72 -24.58 -4.25
CA LYS A 402 -10.41 -26.01 -4.07
C LYS A 402 -11.63 -26.83 -3.62
N LEU A 403 -12.81 -26.51 -4.17
CA LEU A 403 -14.07 -27.16 -3.80
C LEU A 403 -14.42 -28.30 -4.77
N LYS A 404 -15.03 -29.37 -4.23
CA LYS A 404 -15.63 -30.42 -5.07
C LYS A 404 -16.86 -29.93 -5.82
N SER A 405 -17.70 -29.13 -5.15
CA SER A 405 -18.90 -28.51 -5.70
C SER A 405 -18.94 -27.03 -5.33
N LEU A 406 -19.39 -26.19 -6.26
CA LEU A 406 -19.52 -24.74 -6.06
C LEU A 406 -20.98 -24.35 -5.87
N ARG A 407 -21.28 -23.50 -4.90
CA ARG A 407 -22.55 -22.77 -4.81
C ARG A 407 -22.25 -21.29 -4.98
N THR A 408 -22.88 -20.67 -5.96
CA THR A 408 -22.61 -19.26 -6.30
C THR A 408 -23.82 -18.62 -6.97
N THR A 409 -23.86 -17.29 -6.91
CA THR A 409 -24.86 -16.47 -7.58
C THR A 409 -24.20 -15.71 -8.74
N VAL A 410 -24.90 -15.69 -9.88
CA VAL A 410 -24.55 -14.90 -11.06
C VAL A 410 -25.56 -13.78 -11.17
N GLY A 411 -25.10 -12.54 -10.97
CA GLY A 411 -25.87 -11.33 -11.26
C GLY A 411 -25.91 -11.11 -12.77
N VAL A 412 -27.11 -10.96 -13.33
CA VAL A 412 -27.29 -10.79 -14.78
C VAL A 412 -28.06 -9.52 -15.09
N ASP A 413 -27.62 -8.82 -16.13
CA ASP A 413 -28.35 -7.71 -16.76
C ASP A 413 -28.21 -7.81 -18.30
N GLY A 414 -28.96 -6.97 -19.02
CA GLY A 414 -28.93 -6.84 -20.46
C GLY A 414 -30.31 -7.05 -21.10
N THR A 415 -30.57 -6.29 -22.15
CA THR A 415 -31.84 -6.27 -22.85
C THR A 415 -32.23 -7.61 -23.46
N VAL A 416 -31.27 -8.39 -24.01
CA VAL A 416 -31.56 -9.70 -24.60
C VAL A 416 -32.01 -10.68 -23.53
N TYR A 417 -31.25 -10.77 -22.44
CA TYR A 417 -31.58 -11.67 -21.34
C TYR A 417 -32.95 -11.37 -20.71
N ARG A 418 -33.31 -10.07 -20.59
CA ARG A 418 -34.58 -9.62 -20.02
C ARG A 418 -35.78 -9.83 -20.93
N THR A 419 -35.64 -9.51 -22.22
CA THR A 419 -36.80 -9.39 -23.13
C THR A 419 -37.01 -10.61 -24.00
N HIS A 420 -35.99 -11.44 -24.23
CA HIS A 420 -36.14 -12.61 -25.08
C HIS A 420 -36.84 -13.77 -24.33
N PRO A 421 -37.99 -14.27 -24.82
CA PRO A 421 -38.86 -15.18 -24.04
C PRO A 421 -38.23 -16.53 -23.70
N GLN A 422 -37.22 -16.96 -24.47
CA GLN A 422 -36.57 -18.28 -24.31
C GLN A 422 -35.13 -18.20 -23.78
N TYR A 423 -34.49 -17.03 -23.79
CA TYR A 423 -33.02 -16.95 -23.74
C TYR A 423 -32.47 -17.36 -22.37
N ALA A 424 -33.00 -16.75 -21.30
CA ALA A 424 -32.59 -17.07 -19.93
C ALA A 424 -32.75 -18.56 -19.62
N LYS A 425 -33.90 -19.15 -19.97
CA LYS A 425 -34.18 -20.58 -19.78
C LYS A 425 -33.19 -21.48 -20.51
N ARG A 426 -32.84 -21.14 -21.76
CA ARG A 426 -31.86 -21.88 -22.57
C ARG A 426 -30.46 -21.78 -21.96
N LEU A 427 -30.00 -20.56 -21.67
CA LEU A 427 -28.71 -20.29 -21.03
C LEU A 427 -28.57 -21.10 -19.73
N HIS A 428 -29.53 -20.98 -18.81
CA HIS A 428 -29.47 -21.66 -17.51
C HIS A 428 -29.41 -23.18 -17.66
N LYS A 429 -30.18 -23.75 -18.59
CA LYS A 429 -30.20 -25.19 -18.86
C LYS A 429 -28.83 -25.67 -19.34
N VAL A 430 -28.20 -24.92 -20.24
CA VAL A 430 -26.90 -25.30 -20.82
C VAL A 430 -25.79 -25.14 -19.80
N VAL A 431 -25.76 -24.05 -19.03
CA VAL A 431 -24.78 -23.85 -17.95
C VAL A 431 -24.84 -25.02 -16.96
N ARG A 432 -26.03 -25.36 -16.44
CA ARG A 432 -26.19 -26.49 -15.50
C ARG A 432 -25.77 -27.84 -16.09
N ARG A 433 -25.86 -27.99 -17.42
CA ARG A 433 -25.41 -29.21 -18.12
C ARG A 433 -23.90 -29.26 -18.29
N LEU A 434 -23.26 -28.12 -18.56
CA LEU A 434 -21.79 -28.03 -18.74
C LEU A 434 -21.03 -28.08 -17.42
N VAL A 435 -21.61 -27.57 -16.32
CA VAL A 435 -21.00 -27.56 -14.98
C VAL A 435 -21.93 -28.23 -13.94
N PRO A 436 -22.09 -29.55 -13.98
CA PRO A 436 -23.02 -30.27 -13.09
C PRO A 436 -22.67 -30.13 -11.60
N ASP A 437 -21.40 -29.88 -11.27
CA ASP A 437 -20.94 -29.70 -9.88
C ASP A 437 -21.12 -28.26 -9.37
N CYS A 438 -21.72 -27.37 -10.16
CA CYS A 438 -21.97 -25.98 -9.80
C CYS A 438 -23.46 -25.71 -9.60
N TYR A 439 -23.87 -25.41 -8.37
CA TYR A 439 -25.20 -24.96 -8.01
C TYR A 439 -25.31 -23.44 -8.23
N VAL A 440 -25.72 -23.06 -9.43
CA VAL A 440 -25.79 -21.67 -9.88
C VAL A 440 -27.19 -21.08 -9.69
N ARG A 441 -27.26 -19.99 -8.92
CA ARG A 441 -28.44 -19.12 -8.87
C ARG A 441 -28.24 -17.93 -9.80
N PHE A 442 -29.19 -17.68 -10.69
CA PHE A 442 -29.18 -16.49 -11.54
C PHE A 442 -30.11 -15.43 -10.94
N VAL A 443 -29.59 -14.25 -10.69
CA VAL A 443 -30.34 -13.11 -10.12
C VAL A 443 -30.34 -11.97 -11.14
N LEU A 444 -31.52 -11.44 -11.44
CA LEU A 444 -31.66 -10.31 -12.33
C LEU A 444 -31.39 -9.00 -11.56
N SER A 445 -30.54 -8.14 -12.11
CA SER A 445 -30.25 -6.83 -11.51
C SER A 445 -31.37 -5.82 -11.79
N GLU A 446 -32.49 -5.83 -11.07
CA GLU A 446 -33.68 -5.00 -11.44
C GLU A 446 -33.36 -3.51 -11.61
N SER A 447 -32.50 -2.95 -10.75
CA SER A 447 -32.10 -1.54 -10.76
C SER A 447 -30.92 -1.21 -11.70
N GLY A 448 -30.38 -2.20 -12.42
CA GLY A 448 -29.25 -2.04 -13.32
C GLY A 448 -27.89 -1.92 -12.62
N SER A 449 -26.91 -1.35 -13.30
CA SER A 449 -25.54 -1.14 -12.79
C SER A 449 -25.42 0.01 -11.78
N GLY A 450 -26.38 0.95 -11.77
CA GLY A 450 -26.32 2.16 -10.95
C GLY A 450 -26.29 1.92 -9.44
N LYS A 451 -27.08 0.95 -8.92
CA LYS A 451 -27.02 0.55 -7.49
C LYS A 451 -25.63 0.04 -7.14
N GLY A 452 -25.07 -0.86 -7.94
CA GLY A 452 -23.73 -1.40 -7.76
C GLY A 452 -22.63 -0.35 -7.83
N ALA A 453 -22.71 0.60 -8.76
CA ALA A 453 -21.75 1.70 -8.83
C ALA A 453 -21.78 2.58 -7.57
N ALA A 454 -22.97 2.88 -7.03
CA ALA A 454 -23.11 3.56 -5.76
C ALA A 454 -22.50 2.77 -4.60
N MET A 455 -22.66 1.44 -4.54
CA MET A 455 -22.02 0.62 -3.50
C MET A 455 -20.49 0.67 -3.58
N VAL A 456 -19.92 0.59 -4.79
CA VAL A 456 -18.46 0.72 -4.98
C VAL A 456 -17.98 2.11 -4.57
N THR A 457 -18.76 3.14 -4.90
CA THR A 457 -18.50 4.54 -4.51
C THR A 457 -18.50 4.70 -2.99
N ALA A 458 -19.45 4.06 -2.28
CA ALA A 458 -19.51 4.08 -0.82
C ALA A 458 -18.24 3.46 -0.17
N VAL A 459 -17.76 2.34 -0.72
CA VAL A 459 -16.53 1.70 -0.24
C VAL A 459 -15.30 2.58 -0.54
N ALA A 460 -15.23 3.17 -1.74
CA ALA A 460 -14.16 4.07 -2.13
C ALA A 460 -14.10 5.32 -1.23
N GLN A 461 -15.26 5.94 -0.96
CA GLN A 461 -15.38 7.08 -0.05
C GLN A 461 -14.89 6.73 1.36
N ARG A 462 -15.36 5.59 1.91
CA ARG A 462 -14.92 5.13 3.22
C ARG A 462 -13.40 4.94 3.28
N ARG A 463 -12.80 4.30 2.28
CA ARG A 463 -11.35 4.10 2.21
C ARG A 463 -10.59 5.44 2.12
N ALA A 464 -11.09 6.38 1.33
CA ALA A 464 -10.50 7.73 1.24
C ALA A 464 -10.57 8.48 2.58
N SER A 465 -11.69 8.39 3.30
CA SER A 465 -11.82 8.96 4.64
C SER A 465 -10.87 8.31 5.64
N GLN A 466 -10.78 6.98 5.66
CA GLN A 466 -9.84 6.24 6.51
C GLN A 466 -8.39 6.65 6.22
N ARG A 467 -8.03 6.77 4.93
CA ARG A 467 -6.69 7.22 4.54
C ARG A 467 -6.41 8.63 5.02
N LYS A 468 -7.37 9.55 4.89
CA LYS A 468 -7.25 10.92 5.41
C LYS A 468 -7.00 10.93 6.92
N GLU A 469 -7.69 10.12 7.71
CA GLU A 469 -7.47 10.03 9.15
C GLU A 469 -6.06 9.54 9.52
N ILE A 470 -5.49 8.63 8.72
CA ILE A 470 -4.09 8.18 8.87
C ILE A 470 -3.15 9.33 8.52
N ASP A 471 -3.34 9.99 7.38
CA ASP A 471 -2.49 11.09 6.93
C ASP A 471 -2.52 12.27 7.92
N ASP A 472 -3.69 12.62 8.47
CA ASP A 472 -3.86 13.66 9.50
C ASP A 472 -3.12 13.29 10.80
N THR A 473 -3.09 12.00 11.14
CA THR A 473 -2.32 11.49 12.29
C THR A 473 -0.82 11.68 12.06
N LEU A 474 -0.32 11.28 10.89
CA LEU A 474 1.10 11.36 10.54
C LEU A 474 1.57 12.79 10.29
N ALA A 475 0.66 13.70 9.91
CA ALA A 475 0.97 15.12 9.72
C ALA A 475 1.52 15.77 11.00
N SER A 476 1.09 15.31 12.18
CA SER A 476 1.60 15.81 13.47
C SER A 476 3.10 15.55 13.71
N PHE A 477 3.71 14.63 12.95
CA PHE A 477 5.14 14.32 13.03
C PHE A 477 5.98 15.10 12.01
N ARG A 478 5.35 15.82 11.09
CA ARG A 478 6.06 16.62 10.07
C ARG A 478 6.49 17.94 10.69
N LEU A 479 7.80 18.17 10.72
CA LEU A 479 8.38 19.44 11.17
C LEU A 479 8.73 20.32 9.97
N SER A 480 8.26 21.55 9.98
CA SER A 480 8.69 22.57 9.02
C SER A 480 10.11 23.05 9.31
N LEU A 481 10.77 23.63 8.32
CA LEU A 481 12.10 24.24 8.50
C LEU A 481 12.08 25.30 9.62
N GLU A 482 11.01 26.10 9.70
CA GLU A 482 10.85 27.11 10.75
C GLU A 482 10.76 26.48 12.15
N GLN A 483 10.04 25.36 12.29
CA GLN A 483 9.98 24.63 13.56
C GLN A 483 11.36 24.07 13.93
N LEU A 484 12.11 23.52 12.96
CA LEU A 484 13.46 23.02 13.20
C LEU A 484 14.45 24.12 13.59
N GLN A 485 14.36 25.31 12.98
CA GLN A 485 15.12 26.49 13.38
C GLN A 485 14.80 26.90 14.82
N LYS A 486 13.52 26.92 15.21
CA LYS A 486 13.12 27.19 16.61
C LYS A 486 13.71 26.15 17.57
N VAL A 487 13.73 24.88 17.19
CA VAL A 487 14.36 23.82 18.01
C VAL A 487 15.86 24.08 18.17
N ARG A 488 16.57 24.38 17.08
CA ARG A 488 18.00 24.76 17.11
C ARG A 488 18.24 25.95 18.05
N ASP A 489 17.45 27.00 17.92
CA ASP A 489 17.63 28.24 18.71
C ASP A 489 17.35 28.00 20.20
N LYS A 490 16.28 27.25 20.52
CA LYS A 490 15.96 26.84 21.89
C LYS A 490 17.05 25.94 22.48
N MET A 491 17.62 25.02 21.69
CA MET A 491 18.75 24.19 22.12
C MET A 491 19.96 25.06 22.46
N LYS A 492 20.32 26.02 21.60
CA LYS A 492 21.43 26.96 21.82
C LYS A 492 21.28 27.72 23.13
N VAL A 493 20.06 28.21 23.43
CA VAL A 493 19.76 28.87 24.72
C VAL A 493 19.95 27.93 25.91
N GLU A 494 19.53 26.67 25.82
CA GLU A 494 19.70 25.71 26.92
C GLU A 494 21.17 25.28 27.11
N LEU A 495 21.96 25.20 26.03
CA LEU A 495 23.41 25.00 26.12
C LEU A 495 24.07 26.14 26.92
N GLU A 496 23.72 27.39 26.64
CA GLU A 496 24.21 28.56 27.40
C GLU A 496 23.80 28.53 28.87
N ARG A 497 22.52 28.21 29.15
CA ARG A 497 22.02 28.10 30.53
C ARG A 497 22.71 27.00 31.33
N GLY A 498 23.08 25.90 30.66
CA GLY A 498 23.80 24.81 31.30
C GLY A 498 25.24 25.19 31.67
N LEU A 499 25.88 26.08 30.92
CA LEU A 499 27.26 26.51 31.17
C LEU A 499 27.38 27.58 32.27
N ARG A 500 26.38 28.46 32.40
CA ARG A 500 26.38 29.57 33.36
C ARG A 500 26.13 29.14 34.80
N LYS A 501 26.87 29.71 35.73
CA LYS A 501 26.82 29.35 37.16
C LYS A 501 25.48 29.66 37.80
N ASP A 502 24.82 30.75 37.39
CA ASP A 502 23.56 31.22 37.95
C ASP A 502 22.34 30.36 37.54
N SER A 503 22.40 29.73 36.36
CA SER A 503 21.28 29.02 35.75
C SER A 503 21.47 27.51 35.65
N HIS A 504 22.70 26.99 35.80
CA HIS A 504 23.06 25.56 35.74
C HIS A 504 22.14 24.65 36.57
N GLY A 505 21.80 25.05 37.80
CA GLY A 505 20.95 24.25 38.69
C GLY A 505 19.54 23.98 38.12
N SER A 506 19.01 24.92 37.34
CA SER A 506 17.66 24.87 36.74
C SER A 506 17.66 24.51 35.24
N ALA A 507 18.83 24.45 34.60
CA ALA A 507 18.95 24.17 33.18
C ALA A 507 18.49 22.74 32.85
N SER A 508 17.78 22.57 31.73
CA SER A 508 17.33 21.26 31.27
C SER A 508 18.43 20.45 30.61
N VAL A 509 19.37 21.15 29.93
CA VAL A 509 20.62 20.61 29.39
C VAL A 509 21.74 20.94 30.37
N LYS A 510 22.45 19.91 30.87
CA LYS A 510 23.30 20.06 32.07
C LYS A 510 24.70 20.55 31.80
N MET A 511 25.25 20.33 30.60
CA MET A 511 26.58 20.83 30.22
C MET A 511 27.66 20.45 31.25
N LEU A 512 27.75 19.16 31.55
CA LEU A 512 28.61 18.60 32.59
C LEU A 512 30.09 18.65 32.16
N PRO A 513 30.97 19.30 32.95
CA PRO A 513 32.41 19.30 32.72
C PRO A 513 32.99 17.89 32.81
N THR A 514 33.87 17.52 31.88
CA THR A 514 34.46 16.15 31.81
C THR A 514 35.88 16.07 32.32
N TYR A 515 36.54 17.22 32.55
CA TYR A 515 37.98 17.34 32.87
C TYR A 515 38.91 16.76 31.79
N VAL A 516 38.42 16.62 30.56
CA VAL A 516 39.23 16.30 29.37
C VAL A 516 39.56 17.60 28.64
N TYR A 517 40.79 18.10 28.79
CA TYR A 517 41.20 19.43 28.32
C TYR A 517 41.69 19.48 26.86
N ARG A 518 41.98 18.33 26.24
CA ARG A 518 42.50 18.26 24.87
C ARG A 518 42.18 16.93 24.21
N THR A 519 42.08 16.95 22.89
CA THR A 519 42.02 15.77 22.03
C THR A 519 43.39 15.09 21.94
N PRO A 520 43.46 13.83 21.44
CA PRO A 520 44.72 13.13 21.30
C PRO A 520 45.67 13.86 20.34
N ASP A 521 46.95 14.00 20.72
CA ASP A 521 47.98 14.68 19.92
C ASP A 521 48.91 13.69 19.17
N GLY A 522 48.70 12.39 19.37
CA GLY A 522 49.48 11.31 18.77
C GLY A 522 50.73 10.92 19.55
N THR A 523 51.00 11.56 20.70
CA THR A 523 52.09 11.16 21.61
C THR A 523 51.69 10.01 22.54
N GLU A 524 50.39 9.66 22.60
CA GLU A 524 49.85 8.63 23.49
C GLU A 524 50.51 7.27 23.22
N SER A 525 50.96 6.60 24.28
CA SER A 525 51.49 5.24 24.20
C SER A 525 51.38 4.52 25.52
N GLY A 526 51.08 3.22 25.47
CA GLY A 526 50.92 2.38 26.66
C GLY A 526 49.91 1.25 26.46
N ASN A 527 49.75 0.46 27.52
CA ASN A 527 48.70 -0.55 27.62
C ASN A 527 47.70 -0.09 28.68
N TYR A 528 46.43 -0.01 28.30
CA TYR A 528 45.36 0.54 29.12
C TYR A 528 44.21 -0.46 29.18
N LEU A 529 43.59 -0.57 30.35
CA LEU A 529 42.27 -1.19 30.45
C LEU A 529 41.20 -0.14 30.18
N ALA A 530 40.12 -0.54 29.53
CA ALA A 530 38.91 0.26 29.44
C ALA A 530 37.70 -0.58 29.84
N LEU A 531 36.78 0.03 30.58
CA LEU A 531 35.48 -0.53 30.89
C LEU A 531 34.43 0.24 30.11
N ASP A 532 33.46 -0.46 29.53
CA ASP A 532 32.37 0.17 28.80
C ASP A 532 31.03 -0.31 29.34
N LEU A 533 30.41 0.56 30.13
CA LEU A 533 29.11 0.36 30.75
C LEU A 533 28.13 1.44 30.26
N GLY A 534 27.11 1.02 29.52
CA GLY A 534 26.08 1.94 29.03
C GLY A 534 24.76 1.32 28.58
N GLY A 535 24.68 -0.01 28.56
CA GLY A 535 23.51 -0.82 28.21
C GLY A 535 23.60 -2.21 28.84
N THR A 536 22.87 -3.20 28.31
CA THR A 536 22.88 -4.59 28.82
C THR A 536 24.17 -5.36 28.56
N ASN A 537 24.97 -4.90 27.58
CA ASN A 537 26.27 -5.47 27.24
C ASN A 537 27.38 -4.63 27.89
N PHE A 538 27.99 -5.16 28.94
CA PHE A 538 29.20 -4.61 29.55
C PHE A 538 30.43 -5.13 28.83
N ARG A 539 31.44 -4.30 28.60
CA ARG A 539 32.68 -4.73 27.95
C ARG A 539 33.89 -4.39 28.80
N VAL A 540 34.81 -5.33 28.86
CA VAL A 540 36.17 -5.10 29.39
C VAL A 540 37.13 -5.18 28.23
N LEU A 541 38.00 -4.17 28.09
CA LEU A 541 38.92 -4.04 26.98
C LEU A 541 40.36 -3.86 27.47
N LEU A 542 41.31 -4.44 26.74
CA LEU A 542 42.73 -4.11 26.79
C LEU A 542 43.10 -3.39 25.49
N VAL A 543 43.54 -2.14 25.61
CA VAL A 543 43.92 -1.28 24.49
C VAL A 543 45.42 -1.02 24.55
N LYS A 544 46.13 -1.42 23.50
CA LYS A 544 47.57 -1.22 23.34
C LYS A 544 47.81 -0.12 22.31
N ILE A 545 48.25 1.04 22.77
CA ILE A 545 48.52 2.21 21.95
C ILE A 545 50.03 2.32 21.75
N ARG A 546 50.47 2.43 20.50
CA ARG A 546 51.88 2.69 20.15
C ARG A 546 52.01 4.00 19.39
N SER A 547 52.88 4.88 19.90
CA SER A 547 53.34 6.10 19.22
C SER A 547 54.67 5.85 18.49
N GLY A 548 54.98 6.65 17.45
CA GLY A 548 56.21 6.55 16.64
C GLY A 548 55.95 6.49 15.12
N LEU A 549 56.93 5.98 14.34
CA LEU A 549 56.89 5.92 12.86
C LEU A 549 55.66 5.19 12.28
N ARG A 550 55.03 4.30 13.04
CA ARG A 550 53.73 3.69 12.72
C ARG A 550 52.82 3.77 13.96
N LYS A 551 51.89 4.73 13.94
CA LYS A 551 50.78 4.76 14.91
C LYS A 551 49.97 3.46 14.77
N SER A 552 49.74 2.76 15.88
CA SER A 552 48.90 1.55 15.87
C SER A 552 48.18 1.39 17.19
N VAL A 553 46.89 1.07 17.11
CA VAL A 553 46.06 0.69 18.26
C VAL A 553 45.64 -0.76 18.08
N ARG A 554 45.91 -1.61 19.08
CA ARG A 554 45.40 -2.99 19.13
C ARG A 554 44.47 -3.14 20.31
N MET A 555 43.30 -3.71 20.06
CA MET A 555 42.26 -3.89 21.07
C MET A 555 41.94 -5.37 21.23
N TYR A 556 41.75 -5.77 22.48
CA TYR A 556 41.20 -7.06 22.88
C TYR A 556 40.02 -6.76 23.78
N ASN A 557 38.87 -7.38 23.56
CA ASN A 557 37.70 -7.16 24.41
C ASN A 557 36.96 -8.46 24.68
N LYS A 558 36.16 -8.45 25.74
CA LYS A 558 35.18 -9.48 26.06
C LYS A 558 33.89 -8.83 26.51
N ILE A 559 32.77 -9.33 25.99
CA ILE A 559 31.42 -8.85 26.32
C ILE A 559 30.84 -9.72 27.43
N TYR A 560 30.22 -9.06 28.41
CA TYR A 560 29.54 -9.65 29.54
C TYR A 560 28.11 -9.15 29.59
N ALA A 561 27.16 -10.07 29.80
CA ALA A 561 25.78 -9.68 30.07
C ALA A 561 25.65 -9.20 31.52
N ILE A 562 24.85 -8.15 31.73
CA ILE A 562 24.39 -7.77 33.07
C ILE A 562 22.93 -8.23 33.19
N PRO A 563 22.63 -9.20 34.08
CA PRO A 563 21.26 -9.64 34.32
C PRO A 563 20.36 -8.48 34.78
N LEU A 564 19.07 -8.54 34.46
CA LEU A 564 18.13 -7.48 34.81
C LEU A 564 18.00 -7.33 36.33
N GLU A 565 18.04 -8.44 37.07
CA GLU A 565 18.07 -8.42 38.53
C GLU A 565 19.27 -7.66 39.11
N ILE A 566 20.42 -7.65 38.42
CA ILE A 566 21.62 -6.90 38.83
C ILE A 566 21.49 -5.42 38.41
N MET A 567 20.99 -5.14 37.21
CA MET A 567 20.75 -3.76 36.75
C MET A 567 19.76 -2.97 37.62
N GLN A 568 18.86 -3.68 38.29
CA GLN A 568 17.81 -3.14 39.16
C GLN A 568 17.97 -3.53 40.64
N GLY A 569 19.09 -4.19 40.99
CA GLY A 569 19.39 -4.64 42.35
C GLY A 569 20.04 -3.55 43.19
N THR A 570 21.05 -3.91 43.97
CA THR A 570 21.83 -2.95 44.76
C THR A 570 23.07 -2.47 44.01
N GLY A 571 23.59 -1.30 44.37
CA GLY A 571 24.87 -0.80 43.85
C GLY A 571 26.03 -1.74 44.16
N GLU A 572 26.05 -2.35 45.35
CA GLU A 572 27.06 -3.33 45.72
C GLU A 572 27.09 -4.52 44.75
N GLU A 573 25.93 -5.15 44.49
CA GLU A 573 25.80 -6.28 43.56
C GLU A 573 26.23 -5.91 42.12
N LEU A 574 25.86 -4.71 41.66
CA LEU A 574 26.22 -4.23 40.32
C LEU A 574 27.74 -4.10 40.17
N PHE A 575 28.40 -3.43 41.11
CA PHE A 575 29.84 -3.22 41.04
C PHE A 575 30.63 -4.51 41.33
N ASP A 576 30.14 -5.40 42.18
CA ASP A 576 30.74 -6.72 42.39
C ASP A 576 30.68 -7.58 41.11
N HIS A 577 29.57 -7.52 40.38
CA HIS A 577 29.44 -8.17 39.06
C HIS A 577 30.41 -7.58 38.03
N ILE A 578 30.58 -6.26 38.00
CA ILE A 578 31.56 -5.58 37.14
C ILE A 578 32.97 -6.07 37.45
N VAL A 579 33.37 -6.11 38.71
CA VAL A 579 34.71 -6.57 39.13
C VAL A 579 34.89 -8.06 38.83
N GLN A 580 33.85 -8.89 38.95
CA GLN A 580 33.87 -10.28 38.50
C GLN A 580 34.17 -10.43 37.01
N CYS A 581 33.57 -9.59 36.17
CA CYS A 581 33.82 -9.57 34.73
C CYS A 581 35.27 -9.13 34.42
N ILE A 582 35.79 -8.17 35.18
CA ILE A 582 37.19 -7.71 35.06
C ILE A 582 38.17 -8.84 35.43
N SER A 583 37.95 -9.50 36.56
CA SER A 583 38.76 -10.65 37.01
C SER A 583 38.84 -11.73 35.95
N ASP A 584 37.69 -12.14 35.40
CA ASP A 584 37.59 -13.14 34.34
C ASP A 584 38.30 -12.70 33.06
N PHE A 585 38.25 -11.41 32.71
CA PHE A 585 38.96 -10.88 31.55
C PHE A 585 40.48 -10.90 31.75
N LEU A 586 40.95 -10.52 32.95
CA LEU A 586 42.37 -10.54 33.29
C LEU A 586 42.94 -11.96 33.30
N ASP A 587 42.18 -12.93 33.81
CA ASP A 587 42.53 -14.35 33.73
C ASP A 587 42.59 -14.83 32.28
N TYR A 588 41.57 -14.51 31.48
CA TYR A 588 41.52 -14.84 30.05
C TYR A 588 42.72 -14.27 29.27
N MET A 589 43.17 -13.07 29.60
CA MET A 589 44.32 -12.42 28.98
C MET A 589 45.67 -12.85 29.57
N GLY A 590 45.67 -13.60 30.69
CA GLY A 590 46.87 -14.04 31.40
C GLY A 590 47.64 -12.89 32.09
N MET A 591 46.93 -11.86 32.58
CA MET A 591 47.54 -10.62 33.08
C MET A 591 47.10 -10.20 34.51
N LYS A 592 46.59 -11.14 35.31
CA LYS A 592 46.06 -10.85 36.66
C LYS A 592 47.05 -10.16 37.62
N ASN A 593 48.36 -10.40 37.44
CA ASN A 593 49.42 -9.84 38.27
C ASN A 593 49.93 -8.46 37.80
N THR A 594 49.29 -7.83 36.81
CA THR A 594 49.72 -6.53 36.28
C THR A 594 48.71 -5.44 36.67
N CYS A 595 49.17 -4.40 37.36
CA CYS A 595 48.34 -3.22 37.62
C CYS A 595 48.31 -2.34 36.37
N PHE A 596 47.15 -2.27 35.71
CA PHE A 596 46.96 -1.44 34.53
C PHE A 596 46.27 -0.12 34.88
N PRO A 597 46.67 0.99 34.22
CA PRO A 597 45.84 2.20 34.20
C PRO A 597 44.53 1.91 33.45
N LEU A 598 43.42 2.33 34.06
CA LEU A 598 42.06 2.03 33.64
C LEU A 598 41.27 3.31 33.35
N GLY A 599 40.60 3.33 32.20
CA GLY A 599 39.54 4.28 31.87
C GLY A 599 38.17 3.64 32.02
N PHE A 600 37.29 4.25 32.81
CA PHE A 600 35.95 3.75 33.03
C PHE A 600 34.95 4.54 32.21
N THR A 601 34.55 4.03 31.04
CA THR A 601 33.38 4.56 30.34
C THR A 601 32.11 4.18 31.09
N PHE A 602 31.52 5.17 31.74
CA PHE A 602 30.28 5.08 32.49
C PHE A 602 29.27 6.03 31.83
N SER A 603 28.40 5.44 31.00
CA SER A 603 27.56 6.18 30.06
C SER A 603 26.28 6.72 30.70
N PHE A 604 26.41 7.36 31.86
CA PHE A 604 25.29 7.95 32.59
C PHE A 604 25.66 9.37 33.02
N PRO A 605 24.67 10.22 33.35
CA PRO A 605 24.94 11.56 33.83
C PRO A 605 25.75 11.52 35.13
N CYS A 606 27.00 11.99 35.07
CA CYS A 606 27.91 12.07 36.22
C CYS A 606 28.33 13.52 36.46
N ARG A 607 28.16 13.99 37.71
CA ARG A 607 28.76 15.25 38.13
C ARG A 607 30.22 14.96 38.50
N GLN A 608 31.13 15.35 37.62
CA GLN A 608 32.55 15.19 37.87
C GLN A 608 33.09 16.36 38.70
N THR A 609 34.01 16.05 39.61
CA THR A 609 34.83 17.05 40.32
C THR A 609 36.32 16.91 40.01
N GLY A 610 36.65 15.90 39.21
CA GLY A 610 37.96 15.60 38.65
C GLY A 610 37.82 14.50 37.60
N ILE A 611 38.90 14.24 36.86
CA ILE A 611 38.83 13.22 35.79
C ILE A 611 38.61 11.81 36.34
N ASP A 612 39.03 11.52 37.56
CA ASP A 612 38.88 10.25 38.27
C ASP A 612 37.79 10.26 39.37
N LYS A 613 36.91 11.26 39.36
CA LYS A 613 35.83 11.42 40.37
C LYS A 613 34.52 11.81 39.72
N GLY A 614 33.48 11.01 39.90
CA GLY A 614 32.19 11.21 39.24
C GLY A 614 31.02 10.70 40.06
N SER A 615 30.24 11.62 40.63
CA SER A 615 29.01 11.25 41.34
C SER A 615 27.86 11.03 40.36
N LEU A 616 27.20 9.87 40.39
CA LEU A 616 26.04 9.59 39.55
C LEU A 616 24.90 10.57 39.87
N VAL A 617 24.39 11.30 38.87
CA VAL A 617 23.30 12.27 39.05
C VAL A 617 21.94 11.57 39.08
N ASN A 618 21.69 10.70 38.11
CA ASN A 618 20.46 9.93 37.98
C ASN A 618 20.67 8.78 37.00
N TRP A 619 19.94 7.67 37.21
CA TRP A 619 19.94 6.57 36.26
C TRP A 619 19.13 6.87 34.99
N THR A 620 19.59 6.32 33.86
CA THR A 620 18.90 6.34 32.58
C THR A 620 18.92 4.93 31.94
N LYS A 621 18.32 4.76 30.75
CA LYS A 621 18.47 3.54 29.92
C LYS A 621 18.11 2.21 30.61
N GLY A 622 17.20 2.24 31.60
CA GLY A 622 16.66 1.05 32.27
C GLY A 622 17.41 0.59 33.53
N PHE A 623 18.53 1.21 33.89
CA PHE A 623 19.22 0.96 35.15
C PHE A 623 18.45 1.58 36.33
N LYS A 624 18.45 0.90 37.48
CA LYS A 624 17.80 1.37 38.73
C LYS A 624 18.50 0.89 40.00
N ALA A 625 19.77 0.46 39.93
CA ALA A 625 20.48 -0.04 41.09
C ALA A 625 20.46 0.97 42.25
N THR A 626 20.07 0.51 43.45
CA THR A 626 19.97 1.37 44.64
C THR A 626 21.35 1.81 45.12
N ASP A 627 21.42 2.86 45.94
CA ASP A 627 22.65 3.30 46.60
C ASP A 627 23.80 3.68 45.64
N CYS A 628 23.47 3.97 44.37
CA CYS A 628 24.41 4.48 43.37
C CYS A 628 24.25 6.00 43.18
N VAL A 629 23.02 6.50 43.17
CA VAL A 629 22.75 7.92 42.91
C VAL A 629 23.35 8.77 44.03
N GLY A 630 24.07 9.82 43.65
CA GLY A 630 24.82 10.69 44.55
C GLY A 630 26.19 10.14 44.99
N HIS A 631 26.50 8.87 44.73
CA HIS A 631 27.77 8.25 45.09
C HIS A 631 28.79 8.35 43.96
N ASP A 632 30.07 8.43 44.31
CA ASP A 632 31.17 8.42 43.35
C ASP A 632 31.38 7.01 42.79
N VAL A 633 31.12 6.84 41.49
CA VAL A 633 31.17 5.53 40.83
C VAL A 633 32.59 4.96 40.76
N VAL A 634 33.61 5.82 40.83
CA VAL A 634 35.00 5.38 40.89
C VAL A 634 35.30 4.81 42.26
N ASP A 635 34.84 5.45 43.33
CA ASP A 635 35.03 4.93 44.69
C ASP A 635 34.23 3.63 44.90
N MET A 636 33.01 3.54 44.37
CA MET A 636 32.24 2.28 44.38
C MET A 636 32.99 1.14 43.66
N LEU A 637 33.64 1.43 42.54
CA LEU A 637 34.47 0.45 41.82
C LEU A 637 35.73 0.09 42.63
N ARG A 638 36.40 1.07 43.25
CA ARG A 638 37.56 0.83 44.14
C ARG A 638 37.18 -0.06 45.32
N GLU A 639 36.02 0.16 45.92
CA GLU A 639 35.51 -0.66 47.02
C GLU A 639 35.22 -2.09 46.59
N ALA A 640 34.58 -2.28 45.43
CA ALA A 640 34.33 -3.62 44.88
C ALA A 640 35.62 -4.38 44.57
N ILE A 641 36.65 -3.71 44.02
CA ILE A 641 37.99 -4.30 43.81
C ILE A 641 38.60 -4.72 45.15
N LYS A 642 38.53 -3.86 46.17
CA LYS A 642 39.03 -4.16 47.52
C LYS A 642 38.29 -5.32 48.19
N ARG A 643 36.96 -5.40 48.06
CA ARG A 643 36.14 -6.50 48.60
C ARG A 643 36.58 -7.84 48.02
N ARG A 644 36.89 -7.86 46.72
CA ARG A 644 37.32 -9.08 46.01
C ARG A 644 38.75 -9.50 46.34
N ASN A 645 39.66 -8.53 46.50
CA ASN A 645 41.06 -8.73 46.93
C ASN A 645 41.84 -9.76 46.07
N ASP A 646 41.64 -9.76 44.75
CA ASP A 646 42.25 -10.71 43.81
C ASP A 646 43.16 -10.06 42.73
N PHE A 647 43.01 -8.76 42.46
CA PHE A 647 43.86 -7.94 41.61
C PHE A 647 43.81 -6.47 42.05
N ASP A 648 44.68 -5.63 41.48
CA ASP A 648 44.69 -4.18 41.73
C ASP A 648 44.70 -3.40 40.40
N LEU A 649 44.05 -2.22 40.39
CA LEU A 649 43.91 -1.38 39.20
C LEU A 649 44.04 0.11 39.56
N ASP A 650 44.69 0.85 38.67
CA ASP A 650 44.79 2.29 38.75
C ASP A 650 43.66 2.93 37.93
N ILE A 651 42.56 3.33 38.58
CA ILE A 651 41.45 3.99 37.90
C ILE A 651 41.81 5.47 37.70
N VAL A 652 42.18 5.79 36.47
CA VAL A 652 42.72 7.11 36.09
C VAL A 652 41.61 8.06 35.62
N ALA A 653 40.54 7.54 35.04
CA ALA A 653 39.48 8.37 34.47
C ALA A 653 38.12 7.69 34.54
N VAL A 654 37.07 8.47 34.76
CA VAL A 654 35.67 8.14 34.46
C VAL A 654 35.20 9.01 33.29
N VAL A 655 34.53 8.40 32.32
CA VAL A 655 34.28 9.00 31.01
C VAL A 655 32.86 8.70 30.53
N ASN A 656 32.21 9.64 29.85
CA ASN A 656 30.96 9.37 29.13
C ASN A 656 31.22 8.73 27.74
N ASP A 657 30.32 7.89 27.24
CA ASP A 657 30.46 7.24 25.92
C ASP A 657 30.59 8.23 24.76
N THR A 658 29.88 9.36 24.82
CA THR A 658 30.03 10.45 23.84
C THR A 658 31.46 10.97 23.76
N VAL A 659 32.09 11.22 24.92
CA VAL A 659 33.46 11.74 25.04
C VAL A 659 34.46 10.70 24.54
N GLY A 660 34.29 9.43 24.89
CA GLY A 660 35.09 8.34 24.32
C GLY A 660 34.99 8.30 22.79
N THR A 661 33.77 8.39 22.26
CA THR A 661 33.49 8.36 20.82
C THR A 661 34.18 9.51 20.08
N MET A 662 34.11 10.72 20.63
CA MET A 662 34.83 11.90 20.14
C MET A 662 36.33 11.64 20.13
N MET A 663 36.90 11.19 21.24
CA MET A 663 38.35 10.99 21.39
C MET A 663 38.89 9.89 20.47
N THR A 664 38.11 8.84 20.22
CA THR A 664 38.45 7.80 19.25
C THR A 664 38.53 8.36 17.83
N CYS A 665 37.56 9.20 17.45
CA CYS A 665 37.55 9.83 16.13
C CYS A 665 38.69 10.87 16.02
N ALA A 666 38.91 11.67 17.06
CA ALA A 666 39.96 12.68 17.13
C ALA A 666 41.39 12.12 17.03
N TYR A 667 41.59 10.86 17.40
CA TYR A 667 42.87 10.17 17.21
C TYR A 667 43.24 9.99 15.73
N GLU A 668 42.25 9.89 14.85
CA GLU A 668 42.43 9.69 13.40
C GLU A 668 42.19 10.96 12.60
N ASP A 669 41.22 11.79 13.02
CA ASP A 669 40.90 13.07 12.41
C ASP A 669 41.07 14.23 13.42
N PRO A 670 42.12 15.04 13.31
CA PRO A 670 42.35 16.19 14.19
C PRO A 670 41.25 17.24 14.20
N ASN A 671 40.36 17.27 13.19
CA ASN A 671 39.22 18.19 13.15
C ASN A 671 38.05 17.71 14.02
N CYS A 672 38.14 16.52 14.64
CA CYS A 672 37.06 16.00 15.45
C CYS A 672 37.07 16.59 16.86
N GLU A 673 36.02 17.36 17.14
CA GLU A 673 35.82 18.04 18.43
C GLU A 673 34.40 17.85 18.96
N ILE A 674 33.64 16.92 18.36
CA ILE A 674 32.26 16.59 18.76
C ILE A 674 32.09 15.07 18.76
N GLY A 675 31.45 14.56 19.81
CA GLY A 675 30.99 13.17 19.90
C GLY A 675 29.47 13.10 19.89
N LEU A 676 28.90 12.21 19.08
CA LEU A 676 27.46 11.95 19.01
C LEU A 676 27.18 10.46 19.28
N ILE A 677 26.26 10.20 20.20
CA ILE A 677 25.65 8.88 20.39
C ILE A 677 24.21 8.93 19.92
N ALA A 678 23.85 8.05 18.98
CA ALA A 678 22.48 7.83 18.53
C ALA A 678 22.19 6.32 18.47
N GLY A 679 21.86 5.75 19.63
CA GLY A 679 21.65 4.31 19.86
C GLY A 679 20.46 4.08 20.79
N THR A 680 20.67 3.31 21.88
CA THR A 680 19.65 3.14 22.94
C THR A 680 19.26 4.49 23.54
N GLY A 681 20.26 5.32 23.87
CA GLY A 681 20.11 6.72 24.23
C GLY A 681 20.56 7.66 23.11
N SER A 682 20.42 8.95 23.35
CA SER A 682 20.89 10.01 22.45
C SER A 682 21.62 11.08 23.26
N ASN A 683 22.89 11.33 22.96
CA ASN A 683 23.69 12.33 23.66
C ASN A 683 24.79 12.94 22.78
N VAL A 684 25.28 14.13 23.15
CA VAL A 684 26.39 14.83 22.49
C VAL A 684 27.40 15.36 23.51
N CYS A 685 28.67 15.38 23.12
CA CYS A 685 29.70 16.18 23.78
C CYS A 685 30.46 17.01 22.74
N TYR A 686 31.13 18.07 23.18
CA TYR A 686 32.02 18.86 22.33
C TYR A 686 33.09 19.60 23.14
N MET A 687 34.15 20.07 22.46
CA MET A 687 35.17 20.95 23.05
C MET A 687 34.64 22.38 23.20
N GLU A 688 34.47 22.84 24.43
CA GLU A 688 34.06 24.21 24.77
C GLU A 688 35.26 25.01 25.31
N GLU A 689 35.24 26.33 25.09
CA GLU A 689 36.22 27.28 25.61
C GLU A 689 36.06 27.41 27.13
N MET A 690 37.16 27.32 27.90
CA MET A 690 37.13 27.38 29.37
C MET A 690 36.45 28.65 29.89
N CYS A 691 36.64 29.78 29.20
CA CYS A 691 36.02 31.07 29.55
C CYS A 691 34.48 31.05 29.53
N ASN A 692 33.85 30.08 28.86
CA ASN A 692 32.40 29.90 28.85
C ASN A 692 31.91 28.96 29.97
N ILE A 693 32.78 28.18 30.60
CA ILE A 693 32.42 27.15 31.59
C ILE A 693 32.47 27.74 33.01
N GLU A 694 31.50 28.57 33.37
CA GLU A 694 31.48 29.29 34.66
C GLU A 694 31.35 28.36 35.90
N THR A 695 31.08 27.08 35.69
CA THR A 695 30.97 26.05 36.74
C THR A 695 32.32 25.47 37.17
N VAL A 696 33.40 25.74 36.43
CA VAL A 696 34.77 25.32 36.73
C VAL A 696 35.66 26.56 36.84
N GLU A 697 36.63 26.55 37.75
CA GLU A 697 37.59 27.65 37.86
C GLU A 697 38.63 27.59 36.72
N GLY A 698 38.95 28.74 36.13
CA GLY A 698 39.95 28.90 35.08
C GLY A 698 39.36 29.30 33.73
N ASP A 699 40.13 30.10 32.99
CA ASP A 699 39.63 30.83 31.81
C ASP A 699 40.40 30.44 30.54
N GLU A 700 41.53 29.74 30.69
CA GLU A 700 42.47 29.41 29.62
C GLU A 700 42.29 28.00 29.07
N GLY A 701 42.33 27.88 27.74
CA GLY A 701 42.23 26.60 27.03
C GLY A 701 40.78 26.14 26.82
N GLN A 702 40.63 24.83 26.61
CA GLN A 702 39.34 24.20 26.33
C GLN A 702 39.08 23.03 27.27
N MET A 703 37.83 22.62 27.36
CA MET A 703 37.42 21.38 28.01
C MET A 703 36.27 20.74 27.24
N CYS A 704 36.31 19.42 27.11
CA CYS A 704 35.16 18.68 26.60
C CYS A 704 34.00 18.78 27.61
N VAL A 705 32.82 19.12 27.11
CA VAL A 705 31.59 19.19 27.89
C VAL A 705 30.64 18.10 27.42
N ASN A 706 30.15 17.30 28.37
CA ASN A 706 29.05 16.37 28.13
C ASN A 706 27.72 17.12 28.25
N THR A 707 26.99 17.29 27.16
CA THR A 707 25.79 18.13 27.16
C THR A 707 24.66 17.55 28.00
N GLU A 708 24.53 16.21 28.04
CA GLU A 708 23.31 15.53 28.49
C GLU A 708 22.05 16.10 27.81
N TRP A 709 22.14 16.36 26.49
CA TRP A 709 21.08 17.02 25.72
C TRP A 709 19.74 16.29 25.71
N GLY A 710 19.70 15.04 26.18
CA GLY A 710 18.50 14.23 26.26
C GLY A 710 17.48 14.87 27.20
N GLY A 711 17.96 15.62 28.20
CA GLY A 711 17.17 16.40 29.14
C GLY A 711 16.49 17.64 28.55
N PHE A 712 16.84 18.05 27.33
CA PHE A 712 16.18 19.15 26.62
C PHE A 712 14.65 18.94 26.60
N GLY A 713 13.89 20.01 26.87
CA GLY A 713 12.46 19.93 27.09
C GLY A 713 12.01 19.72 28.53
N GLY A 714 12.92 19.49 29.48
CA GLY A 714 12.58 19.32 30.90
C GLY A 714 11.87 20.53 31.54
N ASN A 715 11.96 21.70 30.92
CA ASN A 715 11.30 22.95 31.30
C ASN A 715 10.13 23.32 30.36
N ASP A 716 9.53 22.33 29.68
CA ASP A 716 8.38 22.47 28.79
C ASP A 716 8.64 23.36 27.54
N ASN A 717 9.91 23.64 27.20
CA ASN A 717 10.25 24.49 26.05
C ASN A 717 10.07 23.82 24.67
N ILE A 718 9.75 22.53 24.61
CA ILE A 718 9.50 21.76 23.37
C ILE A 718 8.09 21.19 23.26
N GLU A 719 7.14 21.64 24.10
CA GLU A 719 5.76 21.12 24.06
C GLU A 719 5.06 21.37 22.73
N ASP A 720 5.49 22.38 21.97
CA ASP A 720 4.97 22.72 20.64
C ASP A 720 5.26 21.67 19.56
N ILE A 721 6.23 20.77 19.79
CA ILE A 721 6.62 19.71 18.85
C ILE A 721 6.32 18.30 19.39
N ARG A 722 5.84 18.18 20.63
CA ARG A 722 5.43 16.90 21.22
C ARG A 722 4.02 16.54 20.77
N THR A 723 3.84 15.29 20.39
CA THR A 723 2.54 14.72 20.03
C THR A 723 1.91 14.02 21.23
N LYS A 724 0.61 13.70 21.15
CA LYS A 724 -0.06 12.84 22.14
C LYS A 724 0.67 11.52 22.38
N TYR A 725 1.33 10.97 21.37
CA TYR A 725 2.06 9.71 21.45
C TYR A 725 3.36 9.86 22.26
N ASP A 726 4.05 11.00 22.11
CA ASP A 726 5.24 11.31 22.91
C ASP A 726 4.89 11.45 24.40
N HIS A 727 3.71 12.01 24.71
CA HIS A 727 3.20 12.05 26.08
C HIS A 727 2.88 10.66 26.63
N GLU A 728 2.23 9.79 25.85
CA GLU A 728 1.93 8.41 26.26
C GLU A 728 3.21 7.60 26.53
N VAL A 729 4.23 7.76 25.69
CA VAL A 729 5.55 7.12 25.91
C VAL A 729 6.22 7.67 27.16
N ASP A 730 6.18 8.98 27.38
CA ASP A 730 6.76 9.61 28.56
C ASP A 730 6.07 9.17 29.86
N THR A 731 4.74 9.23 29.94
CA THR A 731 3.96 8.75 31.10
C THR A 731 4.15 7.25 31.35
N GLY A 732 4.33 6.46 30.29
CA GLY A 732 4.60 5.03 30.41
C GLY A 732 6.05 4.69 30.78
N SER A 733 6.98 5.64 30.72
CA SER A 733 8.41 5.39 30.91
C SER A 733 8.81 5.23 32.38
N LEU A 734 10.04 4.76 32.62
CA LEU A 734 10.62 4.63 33.97
C LEU A 734 10.97 5.98 34.61
N ASN A 735 11.15 7.03 33.79
CA ASN A 735 11.66 8.35 34.14
C ASN A 735 10.70 9.43 33.60
N VAL A 736 9.47 9.41 34.09
CA VAL A 736 8.38 10.31 33.66
C VAL A 736 8.79 11.78 33.79
N GLY A 737 8.54 12.56 32.74
CA GLY A 737 8.83 13.99 32.68
C GLY A 737 10.29 14.33 32.39
N GLN A 738 11.20 13.35 32.42
CA GLN A 738 12.63 13.49 32.15
C GLN A 738 12.99 12.97 30.75
N GLN A 739 14.17 13.33 30.25
CA GLN A 739 14.73 12.82 28.99
C GLN A 739 13.78 13.01 27.78
N ARG A 740 13.02 14.11 27.74
CA ARG A 740 11.93 14.29 26.75
C ARG A 740 12.46 14.36 25.31
N PHE A 741 13.59 15.02 25.09
CA PHE A 741 14.23 15.06 23.77
C PHE A 741 14.81 13.71 23.36
N GLU A 742 15.45 12.99 24.30
CA GLU A 742 15.94 11.62 24.05
C GLU A 742 14.79 10.68 23.66
N LYS A 743 13.64 10.79 24.33
CA LYS A 743 12.44 9.99 24.02
C LYS A 743 11.91 10.17 22.60
N MET A 744 12.20 11.30 21.96
CA MET A 744 11.82 11.55 20.57
C MET A 744 12.92 11.21 19.55
N THR A 745 14.13 10.86 20.01
CA THR A 745 15.31 10.74 19.14
C THR A 745 16.04 9.39 19.24
N SER A 746 15.92 8.65 20.34
CA SER A 746 16.70 7.43 20.56
C SER A 746 15.95 6.12 20.29
N GLY A 747 16.72 5.09 19.93
CA GLY A 747 16.21 3.77 19.52
C GLY A 747 15.45 3.01 20.59
N MET A 748 15.60 3.35 21.88
CA MET A 748 14.80 2.79 22.97
C MET A 748 13.33 3.21 22.92
N TYR A 749 13.04 4.40 22.37
CA TYR A 749 11.71 5.02 22.47
C TYR A 749 10.99 5.13 21.12
N LEU A 750 11.72 5.21 19.99
CA LEU A 750 11.07 5.30 18.66
C LEU A 750 10.09 4.16 18.41
N GLY A 751 10.45 2.93 18.82
CA GLY A 751 9.57 1.77 18.71
C GLY A 751 8.30 1.87 19.55
N GLU A 752 8.39 2.50 20.72
CA GLU A 752 7.23 2.73 21.57
C GLU A 752 6.32 3.82 21.01
N ILE A 753 6.86 4.87 20.41
CA ILE A 753 6.06 5.88 19.70
C ILE A 753 5.29 5.22 18.55
N VAL A 754 5.97 4.42 17.74
CA VAL A 754 5.33 3.62 16.67
C VAL A 754 4.24 2.73 17.26
N ARG A 755 4.53 1.98 18.32
CA ARG A 755 3.56 1.08 18.97
C ARG A 755 2.30 1.83 19.43
N GLN A 756 2.44 3.02 20.02
CA GLN A 756 1.28 3.82 20.46
C GLN A 756 0.45 4.34 19.28
N ILE A 757 1.09 4.76 18.18
CA ILE A 757 0.37 5.14 16.96
C ILE A 757 -0.41 3.94 16.40
N LEU A 758 0.22 2.77 16.32
CA LEU A 758 -0.43 1.55 15.83
C LEU A 758 -1.61 1.12 16.72
N ILE A 759 -1.50 1.26 18.04
CA ILE A 759 -2.62 1.02 18.96
C ILE A 759 -3.78 1.98 18.67
N ASP A 760 -3.50 3.28 18.52
CA ASP A 760 -4.50 4.30 18.27
C ASP A 760 -5.20 4.09 16.91
N LEU A 761 -4.45 3.78 15.85
CA LEU A 761 -5.00 3.44 14.53
C LEU A 761 -5.84 2.16 14.58
N THR A 762 -5.40 1.16 15.35
CA THR A 762 -6.17 -0.07 15.55
C THR A 762 -7.46 0.20 16.33
N LYS A 763 -7.44 1.01 17.39
CA LYS A 763 -8.65 1.41 18.13
C LYS A 763 -9.69 2.09 17.25
N ARG A 764 -9.23 2.90 16.28
CA ARG A 764 -10.07 3.57 15.28
C ARG A 764 -10.53 2.67 14.13
N GLY A 765 -10.12 1.39 14.12
CA GLY A 765 -10.48 0.45 13.06
C GLY A 765 -9.75 0.68 11.73
N LEU A 766 -8.65 1.43 11.74
CA LEU A 766 -7.86 1.78 10.56
C LEU A 766 -6.75 0.76 10.27
N LEU A 767 -6.46 -0.13 11.21
CA LEU A 767 -5.36 -1.09 11.14
C LEU A 767 -5.76 -2.41 11.84
N PHE A 768 -5.20 -3.53 11.40
CA PHE A 768 -5.35 -4.87 12.00
C PHE A 768 -6.81 -5.28 12.26
N ARG A 769 -7.72 -4.87 11.36
CA ARG A 769 -9.18 -5.12 11.47
C ARG A 769 -9.78 -4.64 12.79
N GLY A 770 -9.19 -3.62 13.41
CA GLY A 770 -9.63 -3.07 14.70
C GLY A 770 -9.30 -3.92 15.92
N ARG A 771 -8.45 -4.95 15.79
CA ARG A 771 -8.15 -5.90 16.87
C ARG A 771 -6.77 -5.64 17.49
N ILE A 772 -6.76 -5.19 18.73
CA ILE A 772 -5.53 -5.03 19.51
C ILE A 772 -5.13 -6.40 20.07
N THR A 773 -4.06 -6.98 19.54
CA THR A 773 -3.51 -8.26 20.00
C THR A 773 -2.59 -8.08 21.22
N GLU A 774 -2.34 -9.16 21.98
CA GLU A 774 -1.38 -9.12 23.11
C GLU A 774 0.05 -8.73 22.68
N PRO A 775 0.59 -9.21 21.53
CA PRO A 775 1.85 -8.69 21.01
C PRO A 775 1.87 -7.18 20.83
N LEU A 776 0.81 -6.58 20.27
CA LEU A 776 0.76 -5.12 20.09
C LEU A 776 0.74 -4.34 21.41
N LYS A 777 0.24 -4.94 22.50
CA LYS A 777 0.28 -4.37 23.85
C LYS A 777 1.65 -4.51 24.52
N THR A 778 2.50 -5.40 24.01
CA THR A 778 3.82 -5.69 24.60
C THR A 778 4.78 -4.55 24.33
N ARG A 779 5.24 -3.88 25.39
CA ARG A 779 6.21 -2.79 25.30
C ARG A 779 7.55 -3.31 24.80
N GLY A 780 8.22 -2.53 23.97
CA GLY A 780 9.53 -2.86 23.39
C GLY A 780 9.48 -3.84 22.22
N ILE A 781 8.30 -4.23 21.74
CA ILE A 781 8.17 -5.18 20.62
C ILE A 781 8.81 -4.67 19.31
N PHE A 782 8.83 -3.35 19.10
CA PHE A 782 9.48 -2.71 17.96
C PHE A 782 10.90 -2.26 18.31
N GLU A 783 11.81 -3.21 18.46
CA GLU A 783 13.24 -2.91 18.61
C GLU A 783 13.79 -2.11 17.40
N THR A 784 14.87 -1.36 17.60
CA THR A 784 15.56 -0.60 16.53
C THR A 784 15.88 -1.44 15.29
N LYS A 785 16.19 -2.73 15.46
CA LYS A 785 16.44 -3.66 14.36
C LYS A 785 15.23 -3.82 13.45
N PHE A 786 14.02 -3.90 14.01
CA PHE A 786 12.79 -4.12 13.25
C PHE A 786 12.36 -2.83 12.55
N LEU A 787 12.49 -1.67 13.21
CA LEU A 787 12.30 -0.36 12.58
C LEU A 787 13.20 -0.22 11.34
N SER A 788 14.49 -0.51 11.50
CA SER A 788 15.48 -0.42 10.42
C SER A 788 15.19 -1.40 9.27
N GLN A 789 14.71 -2.60 9.58
CA GLN A 789 14.31 -3.58 8.56
C GLN A 789 13.05 -3.12 7.81
N ILE A 790 11.99 -2.74 8.52
CA ILE A 790 10.71 -2.30 7.92
C ILE A 790 10.90 -1.15 6.94
N GLU A 791 11.79 -0.20 7.26
CA GLU A 791 12.09 0.96 6.42
C GLU A 791 13.10 0.72 5.30
N SER A 792 13.66 -0.48 5.17
CA SER A 792 14.66 -0.78 4.15
C SER A 792 14.06 -0.65 2.73
N ASP A 793 14.76 0.07 1.86
CA ASP A 793 14.39 0.23 0.44
C ASP A 793 14.55 -1.07 -0.37
N ARG A 794 15.32 -2.02 0.15
CA ARG A 794 15.59 -3.31 -0.52
C ARG A 794 14.53 -4.37 -0.21
N LEU A 795 13.60 -4.10 0.72
CA LEU A 795 12.57 -5.06 1.08
C LEU A 795 11.29 -4.86 0.26
N ALA A 796 10.82 -5.95 -0.32
CA ALA A 796 9.49 -6.02 -0.92
C ALA A 796 8.40 -5.97 0.17
N LEU A 797 7.19 -5.54 -0.19
CA LEU A 797 6.08 -5.41 0.76
C LEU A 797 5.77 -6.72 1.52
N LEU A 798 5.91 -7.86 0.83
CA LEU A 798 5.71 -9.19 1.43
C LEU A 798 6.71 -9.49 2.55
N GLN A 799 7.92 -8.95 2.50
CA GLN A 799 8.93 -9.14 3.55
C GLN A 799 8.62 -8.28 4.78
N VAL A 800 8.11 -7.05 4.57
CA VAL A 800 7.60 -6.21 5.67
C VAL A 800 6.48 -6.93 6.40
N ARG A 801 5.52 -7.50 5.65
CA ARG A 801 4.43 -8.31 6.19
C ARG A 801 4.95 -9.51 6.99
N ALA A 802 5.95 -10.23 6.46
CA ALA A 802 6.55 -11.37 7.15
C ALA A 802 7.21 -10.97 8.49
N ILE A 803 7.85 -9.80 8.56
CA ILE A 803 8.40 -9.27 9.82
C ILE A 803 7.27 -9.01 10.82
N LEU A 804 6.18 -8.34 10.40
CA LEU A 804 5.04 -8.05 11.28
C LEU A 804 4.36 -9.33 11.77
N GLN A 805 4.22 -10.34 10.91
CA GLN A 805 3.70 -11.65 11.29
C GLN A 805 4.64 -12.39 12.24
N HIS A 806 5.95 -12.27 12.07
CA HIS A 806 6.94 -12.81 13.01
C HIS A 806 6.84 -12.16 14.40
N LEU A 807 6.48 -10.89 14.46
CA LEU A 807 6.15 -10.18 15.70
C LEU A 807 4.78 -10.56 16.28
N GLY A 808 4.03 -11.47 15.64
CA GLY A 808 2.70 -11.89 16.10
C GLY A 808 1.57 -10.91 15.76
N LEU A 809 1.78 -10.03 14.77
CA LEU A 809 0.78 -9.10 14.26
C LEU A 809 0.14 -9.69 12.99
N ASP A 810 -1.17 -9.92 13.02
CA ASP A 810 -1.95 -10.37 11.84
C ASP A 810 -2.10 -9.21 10.84
N SER A 811 -1.03 -8.96 10.10
CA SER A 811 -0.90 -7.85 9.15
C SER A 811 -1.27 -8.26 7.73
N THR A 812 -2.08 -7.42 7.10
CA THR A 812 -2.31 -7.43 5.65
C THR A 812 -1.24 -6.61 4.89
N CYS A 813 -1.24 -6.69 3.57
CA CYS A 813 -0.40 -5.81 2.73
C CYS A 813 -0.72 -4.33 2.97
N ASP A 814 -2.00 -3.96 3.08
CA ASP A 814 -2.43 -2.59 3.35
C ASP A 814 -1.96 -2.14 4.75
N ASP A 815 -2.08 -3.02 5.78
CA ASP A 815 -1.54 -2.74 7.12
C ASP A 815 -0.02 -2.55 7.09
N SER A 816 0.71 -3.36 6.31
CA SER A 816 2.17 -3.30 6.19
C SER A 816 2.64 -1.98 5.57
N ILE A 817 1.90 -1.44 4.59
CA ILE A 817 2.15 -0.11 4.02
C ILE A 817 2.00 0.95 5.10
N ILE A 818 0.90 0.94 5.84
CA ILE A 818 0.62 1.93 6.88
C ILE A 818 1.67 1.86 8.01
N VAL A 819 2.04 0.65 8.45
CA VAL A 819 3.09 0.48 9.47
C VAL A 819 4.43 1.03 8.99
N LYS A 820 4.81 0.78 7.72
CA LYS A 820 6.03 1.35 7.14
C LYS A 820 5.99 2.88 7.10
N GLU A 821 4.86 3.48 6.72
CA GLU A 821 4.67 4.94 6.73
C GLU A 821 4.77 5.53 8.15
N VAL A 822 4.19 4.86 9.15
CA VAL A 822 4.28 5.26 10.57
C VAL A 822 5.73 5.23 11.05
N CYS A 823 6.47 4.15 10.78
CA CYS A 823 7.90 4.05 11.12
C CYS A 823 8.69 5.22 10.50
N GLY A 824 8.53 5.43 9.19
CA GLY A 824 9.22 6.49 8.46
C GLY A 824 8.90 7.90 8.96
N ALA A 825 7.66 8.17 9.38
CA ALA A 825 7.30 9.46 9.96
C ALA A 825 8.02 9.71 11.30
N VAL A 826 8.08 8.69 12.16
CA VAL A 826 8.73 8.77 13.48
C VAL A 826 10.26 8.88 13.34
N SER A 827 10.89 8.03 12.52
CA SER A 827 12.34 7.99 12.35
C SER A 827 12.88 9.22 11.63
N ARG A 828 12.17 9.75 10.62
CA ARG A 828 12.49 11.03 9.96
C ARG A 828 12.47 12.18 10.96
N ARG A 829 11.40 12.31 11.75
CA ARG A 829 11.30 13.37 12.78
C ARG A 829 12.46 13.27 13.77
N ALA A 830 12.77 12.06 14.24
CA ALA A 830 13.88 11.81 15.15
C ALA A 830 15.23 12.29 14.58
N ALA A 831 15.53 11.95 13.33
CA ALA A 831 16.75 12.39 12.65
C ALA A 831 16.82 13.92 12.47
N GLN A 832 15.69 14.55 12.10
CA GLN A 832 15.62 16.02 11.97
C GLN A 832 15.81 16.73 13.31
N LEU A 833 15.23 16.20 14.40
CA LEU A 833 15.43 16.75 15.74
C LEU A 833 16.89 16.64 16.20
N CYS A 834 17.53 15.47 16.00
CA CYS A 834 18.97 15.31 16.23
C CYS A 834 19.79 16.28 15.37
N GLY A 835 19.41 16.49 14.10
CA GLY A 835 20.06 17.44 13.22
C GLY A 835 19.94 18.89 13.69
N ALA A 836 18.77 19.31 14.18
CA ALA A 836 18.58 20.63 14.75
C ALA A 836 19.39 20.84 16.05
N GLY A 837 19.47 19.82 16.90
CA GLY A 837 20.34 19.85 18.08
C GLY A 837 21.81 19.96 17.72
N MET A 838 22.27 19.18 16.74
CA MET A 838 23.66 19.20 16.27
C MET A 838 24.02 20.53 15.59
N ALA A 839 23.10 21.10 14.80
CA ALA A 839 23.26 22.41 14.19
C ALA A 839 23.51 23.50 15.25
N ALA A 840 22.83 23.43 16.40
CA ALA A 840 23.05 24.37 17.50
C ALA A 840 24.47 24.25 18.10
N VAL A 841 24.99 23.02 18.21
CA VAL A 841 26.35 22.76 18.74
C VAL A 841 27.42 23.29 17.79
N VAL A 842 27.39 22.93 16.51
CA VAL A 842 28.41 23.35 15.54
C VAL A 842 28.42 24.87 15.35
N ASP A 843 27.23 25.48 15.31
CA ASP A 843 27.11 26.92 15.13
C ASP A 843 27.56 27.68 16.38
N LYS A 844 27.33 27.13 17.58
CA LYS A 844 27.89 27.67 18.83
C LYS A 844 29.43 27.62 18.82
N ILE A 845 30.04 26.51 18.41
CA ILE A 845 31.51 26.41 18.31
C ILE A 845 32.06 27.47 17.33
N ARG A 846 31.41 27.62 16.17
CA ARG A 846 31.76 28.61 15.15
C ARG A 846 31.73 30.03 15.74
N GLU A 847 30.66 30.38 16.45
CA GLU A 847 30.48 31.69 17.07
C GLU A 847 31.43 31.95 18.23
N ASN A 848 31.65 30.97 19.12
CA ASN A 848 32.61 31.05 20.21
C ASN A 848 34.00 31.43 19.69
N ARG A 849 34.39 30.85 18.55
CA ARG A 849 35.67 31.09 17.88
C ARG A 849 35.67 32.30 16.93
N ARG A 850 34.53 33.00 16.81
CA ARG A 850 34.32 34.16 15.94
C ARG A 850 34.70 33.88 14.48
N LEU A 851 34.32 32.71 13.98
CA LEU A 851 34.60 32.28 12.61
C LEU A 851 33.41 32.58 11.70
N ASP A 852 33.69 33.07 10.51
CA ASP A 852 32.67 33.19 9.46
C ASP A 852 32.25 31.81 8.94
N HIS A 853 33.21 30.87 8.85
CA HIS A 853 32.97 29.49 8.40
C HIS A 853 33.74 28.51 9.29
N LEU A 854 33.11 27.39 9.67
CA LEU A 854 33.73 26.31 10.46
C LEU A 854 33.78 25.02 9.66
N HIS A 855 34.93 24.34 9.65
CA HIS A 855 35.03 22.94 9.24
C HIS A 855 35.33 22.09 10.47
N ILE A 856 34.50 21.08 10.73
CA ILE A 856 34.57 20.28 11.95
C ILE A 856 34.09 18.86 11.70
N THR A 857 34.63 17.91 12.46
CA THR A 857 34.25 16.49 12.40
C THR A 857 33.48 16.07 13.65
N VAL A 858 32.44 15.28 13.45
CA VAL A 858 31.64 14.61 14.49
C VAL A 858 31.96 13.11 14.46
N GLY A 859 32.52 12.59 15.56
CA GLY A 859 32.62 11.16 15.78
C GLY A 859 31.27 10.60 16.23
N VAL A 860 30.72 9.62 15.51
CA VAL A 860 29.38 9.06 15.78
C VAL A 860 29.44 7.58 16.14
N ASP A 861 28.68 7.18 17.15
CA ASP A 861 28.36 5.78 17.44
C ASP A 861 26.86 5.62 17.77
N GLY A 862 26.38 4.38 17.79
CA GLY A 862 25.02 4.01 18.15
C GLY A 862 24.33 3.15 17.10
N THR A 863 23.55 2.18 17.58
CA THR A 863 22.87 1.19 16.73
C THR A 863 21.84 1.80 15.80
N LEU A 864 21.13 2.86 16.22
CA LEU A 864 20.15 3.55 15.38
C LEU A 864 20.84 4.24 14.21
N TYR A 865 21.92 4.99 14.47
CA TYR A 865 22.68 5.64 13.40
C TYR A 865 23.31 4.64 12.41
N LYS A 866 23.82 3.51 12.93
CA LYS A 866 24.49 2.47 12.15
C LYS A 866 23.53 1.65 11.28
N LEU A 867 22.41 1.24 11.84
CA LEU A 867 21.52 0.25 11.21
C LEU A 867 20.38 0.87 10.42
N HIS A 868 19.91 2.07 10.81
CA HIS A 868 18.75 2.67 10.19
C HIS A 868 19.07 3.19 8.79
N PRO A 869 18.28 2.81 7.76
CA PRO A 869 18.60 3.13 6.36
C PRO A 869 18.65 4.64 6.08
N HIS A 870 17.79 5.41 6.75
CA HIS A 870 17.58 6.84 6.42
C HIS A 870 18.06 7.84 7.47
N PHE A 871 18.36 7.39 8.70
CA PHE A 871 18.51 8.29 9.85
C PHE A 871 19.74 9.19 9.69
N SER A 872 20.88 8.60 9.34
CA SER A 872 22.14 9.32 9.17
C SER A 872 22.09 10.31 8.01
N GLY A 873 21.45 9.95 6.90
CA GLY A 873 21.26 10.83 5.75
C GLY A 873 20.44 12.07 6.10
N ILE A 874 19.25 11.88 6.69
CA ILE A 874 18.35 12.97 7.07
C ILE A 874 18.98 13.89 8.13
N LEU A 875 19.70 13.32 9.10
CA LEU A 875 20.43 14.10 10.11
C LEU A 875 21.44 15.04 9.44
N LYS A 876 22.29 14.51 8.54
CA LYS A 876 23.31 15.30 7.83
C LYS A 876 22.69 16.41 6.99
N GLU A 877 21.63 16.10 6.25
CA GLU A 877 20.89 17.09 5.46
C GLU A 877 20.33 18.21 6.34
N THR A 878 19.73 17.85 7.47
CA THR A 878 19.15 18.82 8.41
C THR A 878 20.22 19.72 9.03
N VAL A 879 21.38 19.18 9.41
CA VAL A 879 22.52 19.98 9.92
C VAL A 879 22.99 20.97 8.88
N LYS A 880 23.18 20.51 7.63
CA LYS A 880 23.62 21.37 6.52
C LYS A 880 22.64 22.51 6.23
N GLU A 881 21.34 22.26 6.33
CA GLU A 881 20.31 23.27 6.09
C GLU A 881 20.21 24.29 7.25
N LEU A 882 20.41 23.85 8.49
CA LEU A 882 20.25 24.68 9.69
C LEU A 882 21.54 25.38 10.15
N ALA A 883 22.71 24.92 9.72
CA ALA A 883 24.01 25.53 9.98
C ALA A 883 24.82 25.64 8.67
N PRO A 884 24.38 26.47 7.71
CA PRO A 884 24.98 26.54 6.37
C PRO A 884 26.44 27.02 6.37
N ASP A 885 26.83 27.77 7.40
CA ASP A 885 28.20 28.30 7.59
C ASP A 885 29.12 27.29 8.31
N CYS A 886 28.67 26.05 8.48
CA CYS A 886 29.44 24.94 9.03
C CYS A 886 29.53 23.79 8.02
N THR A 887 30.75 23.41 7.64
CA THR A 887 31.01 22.13 6.97
C THR A 887 31.22 21.07 8.04
N VAL A 888 30.30 20.11 8.14
CA VAL A 888 30.31 19.10 9.20
C VAL A 888 30.47 17.71 8.60
N ASP A 889 31.61 17.07 8.89
CA ASP A 889 31.87 15.69 8.53
C ASP A 889 31.42 14.75 9.65
N PHE A 890 30.75 13.66 9.32
CA PHE A 890 30.30 12.67 10.29
C PHE A 890 31.03 11.35 10.04
N VAL A 891 31.87 10.96 10.98
CA VAL A 891 32.73 9.77 10.89
C VAL A 891 32.23 8.73 11.88
N LEU A 892 32.00 7.52 11.40
CA LEU A 892 31.58 6.43 12.25
C LEU A 892 32.77 5.94 13.09
N SER A 893 32.60 5.95 14.41
CA SER A 893 33.60 5.48 15.36
C SER A 893 33.29 4.03 15.74
N GLU A 894 34.01 3.08 15.15
CA GLU A 894 33.90 1.67 15.55
C GLU A 894 34.60 1.47 16.91
N ASP A 895 33.86 0.93 17.89
CA ASP A 895 34.31 0.80 19.29
C ASP A 895 34.73 2.13 19.94
N GLY A 896 34.00 3.21 19.62
CA GLY A 896 34.30 4.58 20.02
C GLY A 896 34.48 4.78 21.53
N SER A 897 33.60 4.19 22.35
CA SER A 897 33.68 4.30 23.81
C SER A 897 34.95 3.67 24.40
N GLY A 898 35.27 2.44 24.02
CA GLY A 898 36.38 1.67 24.60
C GLY A 898 37.77 2.19 24.20
N LYS A 899 38.00 2.44 22.89
CA LYS A 899 39.26 3.04 22.40
C LYS A 899 39.44 4.45 22.98
N GLY A 900 38.34 5.18 23.09
CA GLY A 900 38.32 6.55 23.57
C GLY A 900 38.68 6.67 25.05
N ALA A 901 38.12 5.80 25.90
CA ALA A 901 38.49 5.73 27.31
C ALA A 901 39.99 5.48 27.50
N ALA A 902 40.57 4.54 26.75
CA ALA A 902 42.00 4.29 26.82
C ALA A 902 42.86 5.49 26.37
N LEU A 903 42.43 6.21 25.33
CA LEU A 903 43.09 7.44 24.88
C LEU A 903 43.01 8.54 25.94
N ILE A 904 41.84 8.72 26.57
CA ILE A 904 41.65 9.69 27.65
C ILE A 904 42.55 9.34 28.84
N THR A 905 42.62 8.07 29.22
CA THR A 905 43.54 7.59 30.26
C THR A 905 45.00 7.90 29.91
N ALA A 906 45.40 7.73 28.64
CA ALA A 906 46.74 8.06 28.18
C ALA A 906 47.03 9.57 28.28
N VAL A 907 46.10 10.40 27.81
CA VAL A 907 46.19 11.86 27.87
C VAL A 907 46.26 12.34 29.33
N ALA A 908 45.42 11.82 30.21
CA ALA A 908 45.36 12.17 31.62
C ALA A 908 46.69 11.87 32.35
N ARG A 909 47.25 10.67 32.14
CA ARG A 909 48.56 10.31 32.71
C ARG A 909 49.71 11.16 32.16
N SER A 910 49.65 11.55 30.88
CA SER A 910 50.68 12.42 30.29
C SER A 910 50.71 13.81 30.95
N SER A 911 49.55 14.31 31.39
CA SER A 911 49.42 15.59 32.07
C SER A 911 49.89 15.53 33.53
N GLN A 912 49.60 14.43 34.24
CA GLN A 912 50.07 14.21 35.62
C GLN A 912 51.60 14.11 35.74
N ASN A 913 52.30 13.70 34.68
CA ASN A 913 53.77 13.63 34.66
C ASN A 913 54.46 14.95 34.28
N LYS A 914 53.71 16.01 33.93
CA LYS A 914 54.24 17.33 33.53
C LYS A 914 54.08 18.40 34.62
N THR A 915 53.27 18.14 35.64
CA THR A 915 53.18 18.89 36.91
C THR A 915 54.04 18.20 37.97
#